data_AF-A0A497JIH6-F1
#
_entry.id   AF-A0A497JIH6-F1
#
_cell.length_a   1.000
_cell.length_b   1.000
_cell.length_c   1.000
_cell.angle_alpha   90.00
_cell.angle_beta   90.00
_cell.angle_gamma   90.00
#
_symmetry.space_group_name_H-M   'P 1'
#
loop_
_entity.id
_entity.type
_entity.pdbx_description
1 polymer ?
#
loop_
_entity_poly.entity_id
_entity_poly.type
_entity_poly.pdbx_seq_one_letter_code
_entity_poly.pdbx_strand_id
1 'polypeptide(L)'
;VSGSVKSTQDEVNITSELISQANKVSATAGVGSDKVTHTLIKSVGAIKDKLVSFFKTKASPSSSIPSSSKIDPNTFDAGAAFAILLNDADVNTKVDGDVKSQGNLNIKSTLTYIGGSTNGIQSSAIASVTKNPSSDVADYAVCVGLDLILSDDRVVTEIGSGAELNAGGDINIDSSILLPWEITWHELSVGNILSKLNSNLGIQSGFFTTWAQSTSESSNIGISGSINIGKFTEISHALIDSDAEINQAPGYNLNPGNVSVTATTEIHTVNAGGNIGLLGLGTDSKNGVGATFSGIFYDVDTEAKIDKGAKINAKSLNVLANSTSNVLTIGLSGGLAKTFGFSGVFSYISVTDNTTACVEDGTIINLIDNTIDTDTSFSIDAVNHSYIYNIVGGVALSNSTGIGLSIGINKVDRNTQASLSGDVTASKSVEVSALNAGRNNAWSLAGSVTFATPPTGDATSVDPDEFHVSTEDIYDLSDPPQSRKKISVGIAAAGASSVNLINDTTCAKVTNATITADNLKVISKYATSNYAIGGTLALSKKDGISAGLAGAYMGNIITFDTQAYISDSTIRSGVEVQSLVEEEENPDEDLNIGMALGGGGSVSWGGNFNQNFALIGSFSLNKINKTIVAYIENSTIDTTKDVNIKARDNSQIITVAGNLVFSGLSAGAAIGYAEEEGTIKAYFLNSDISASSLSISSSDESEEHLYSISAAGTSEIFAASASIGINKMGVDQSAYIKGYKTSGIKVNDVTVESNSTHSITTATGALSIAIPMQSEMSAPDVVDRDLWELVKPTKKSPTSIGIGAAVGYNEFNNNISTYIADTKIASQNIEVDTKANNDIINITLAGSVSKVGIAFNVG
;
A
#
# COMPACT_ATOMS: atom_id res chain seq x y z
N VAL A 1 28.37 11.78 28.66
CA VAL A 1 28.91 12.04 30.02
C VAL A 1 29.79 10.88 30.41
N SER A 2 31.09 11.09 30.63
CA SER A 2 32.08 10.04 30.94
C SER A 2 32.76 10.21 32.31
N GLY A 3 32.10 10.92 33.22
CA GLY A 3 32.57 11.19 34.58
C GLY A 3 31.39 11.44 35.51
N SER A 4 31.66 11.76 36.78
CA SER A 4 30.63 11.86 37.80
C SER A 4 29.77 13.13 37.73
N VAL A 5 28.45 12.98 37.65
CA VAL A 5 27.45 14.06 37.75
C VAL A 5 26.58 13.81 38.97
N LYS A 6 26.39 14.84 39.80
CA LYS A 6 25.53 14.75 40.99
C LYS A 6 24.68 15.99 41.17
N SER A 7 23.36 15.86 41.06
CA SER A 7 22.41 16.85 41.57
C SER A 7 22.14 16.60 43.05
N THR A 8 21.95 17.68 43.81
CA THR A 8 21.68 17.61 45.26
C THR A 8 20.27 18.06 45.65
N GLN A 9 19.47 18.60 44.72
CA GLN A 9 18.13 19.13 44.99
C GLN A 9 17.14 18.94 43.84
N ASP A 10 17.61 19.00 42.58
CA ASP A 10 16.75 19.01 41.38
C ASP A 10 16.94 17.75 40.50
N GLU A 11 16.18 17.67 39.41
CA GLU A 11 16.35 16.69 38.32
C GLU A 11 17.69 16.84 37.57
N VAL A 12 18.05 15.81 36.80
CA VAL A 12 19.20 15.83 35.89
C VAL A 12 18.71 15.54 34.47
N ASN A 13 18.94 16.48 33.56
CA ASN A 13 18.59 16.34 32.14
C ASN A 13 19.89 16.26 31.32
N ILE A 14 20.10 15.16 30.59
CA ILE A 14 21.20 14.94 29.67
C ILE A 14 20.56 14.73 28.29
N THR A 15 20.49 15.79 27.48
CA THR A 15 19.65 15.79 26.28
C THR A 15 20.39 16.29 25.05
N SER A 16 20.37 15.53 23.97
CA SER A 16 20.73 15.97 22.62
C SER A 16 19.44 16.14 21.80
N GLU A 17 19.12 17.37 21.41
CA GLU A 17 17.93 17.69 20.64
C GLU A 17 18.30 18.37 19.32
N LEU A 18 17.78 17.87 18.21
CA LEU A 18 17.87 18.49 16.90
C LEU A 18 16.46 18.76 16.36
N ILE A 19 16.07 20.03 16.34
CA ILE A 19 14.82 20.48 15.73
C ILE A 19 15.09 20.99 14.32
N SER A 20 14.68 20.22 13.31
CA SER A 20 14.74 20.62 11.91
C SER A 20 13.47 21.38 11.51
N GLN A 21 13.58 22.70 11.32
CA GLN A 21 12.42 23.53 11.02
C GLN A 21 11.90 23.35 9.59
N ALA A 22 12.80 23.32 8.60
CA ALA A 22 12.44 23.26 7.18
C ALA A 22 13.65 22.84 6.32
N ASN A 23 13.72 21.55 5.98
CA ASN A 23 14.68 21.03 5.02
C ASN A 23 14.02 21.01 3.64
N LYS A 24 14.33 22.03 2.82
CA LYS A 24 13.58 22.30 1.59
C LYS A 24 14.44 22.55 0.37
N VAL A 25 14.08 21.90 -0.72
CA VAL A 25 14.61 22.16 -2.06
C VAL A 25 13.46 22.22 -3.07
N SER A 26 13.59 23.05 -4.09
CA SER A 26 12.61 23.08 -5.18
C SER A 26 13.27 23.48 -6.50
N ALA A 27 12.83 22.86 -7.60
CA ALA A 27 13.28 23.11 -8.95
C ALA A 27 12.09 23.32 -9.88
N THR A 28 12.18 24.33 -10.75
CA THR A 28 11.15 24.63 -11.75
C THR A 28 11.76 24.98 -13.09
N ALA A 29 11.11 24.58 -14.19
CA ALA A 29 11.54 24.91 -15.55
C ALA A 29 10.33 25.14 -16.47
N GLY A 30 10.45 26.10 -17.40
CA GLY A 30 9.41 26.35 -18.39
C GLY A 30 9.88 27.15 -19.61
N VAL A 31 9.21 26.93 -20.73
CA VAL A 31 9.49 27.53 -22.06
C VAL A 31 8.16 27.91 -22.71
N GLY A 32 8.10 29.05 -23.40
CA GLY A 32 6.88 29.57 -24.05
C GLY A 32 6.58 31.05 -23.73
N SER A 33 5.94 31.75 -24.67
CA SER A 33 5.83 33.22 -24.65
C SER A 33 4.55 33.80 -24.02
N ASP A 34 3.72 32.99 -23.36
CA ASP A 34 2.37 33.41 -22.93
C ASP A 34 2.22 33.72 -21.43
N LYS A 35 1.15 34.43 -21.06
CA LYS A 35 0.96 35.05 -19.73
C LYS A 35 0.98 34.08 -18.52
N VAL A 36 0.89 32.77 -18.74
CA VAL A 36 0.91 31.75 -17.69
C VAL A 36 2.29 31.64 -17.02
N THR A 37 3.38 31.84 -17.78
CA THR A 37 4.77 31.87 -17.28
C THR A 37 4.97 32.95 -16.20
N HIS A 38 4.22 34.06 -16.26
CA HIS A 38 4.25 35.12 -15.25
C HIS A 38 3.49 34.81 -13.95
N THR A 39 2.65 33.77 -13.94
CA THR A 39 1.85 33.35 -12.77
C THR A 39 2.56 32.25 -11.99
N LEU A 40 3.20 31.29 -12.66
CA LEU A 40 4.08 30.29 -12.00
C LEU A 40 5.23 30.97 -11.25
N ILE A 41 5.87 32.00 -11.80
CA ILE A 41 6.95 32.75 -11.13
C ILE A 41 6.42 33.61 -9.94
N LYS A 42 5.11 33.61 -9.64
CA LYS A 42 4.55 34.20 -8.42
C LYS A 42 4.28 33.20 -7.28
N SER A 43 4.36 31.88 -7.51
CA SER A 43 4.00 30.89 -6.47
C SER A 43 5.09 30.67 -5.40
N VAL A 44 6.35 31.06 -5.65
CA VAL A 44 7.45 30.95 -4.67
C VAL A 44 7.70 32.30 -3.98
N GLY A 45 6.85 32.63 -3.00
CA GLY A 45 6.77 33.98 -2.42
C GLY A 45 7.98 34.44 -1.60
N ALA A 46 8.63 33.56 -0.83
CA ALA A 46 9.60 33.97 0.20
C ALA A 46 11.07 34.08 -0.28
N ILE A 47 11.46 33.32 -1.31
CA ILE A 47 12.86 33.28 -1.81
C ILE A 47 13.14 34.43 -2.79
N LYS A 48 12.08 34.92 -3.45
CA LYS A 48 12.11 35.89 -4.55
C LYS A 48 12.76 37.22 -4.18
N ASP A 49 12.44 37.77 -3.01
CA ASP A 49 12.86 39.13 -2.64
C ASP A 49 14.36 39.24 -2.36
N LYS A 50 14.98 38.19 -1.78
CA LYS A 50 16.44 38.13 -1.61
C LYS A 50 17.16 38.00 -2.95
N LEU A 51 16.71 37.11 -3.84
CA LEU A 51 17.36 36.90 -5.14
C LEU A 51 17.24 38.13 -6.07
N VAL A 52 16.08 38.77 -6.10
CA VAL A 52 15.83 39.98 -6.92
C VAL A 52 16.70 41.17 -6.47
N SER A 53 17.05 41.26 -5.19
CA SER A 53 17.98 42.29 -4.68
C SER A 53 19.42 42.13 -5.21
N PHE A 54 19.86 40.87 -5.36
CA PHE A 54 21.22 40.51 -5.79
C PHE A 54 21.46 40.77 -7.28
N PHE A 55 20.45 40.54 -8.14
CA PHE A 55 20.56 40.82 -9.58
C PHE A 55 20.32 42.30 -9.93
N LYS A 56 19.48 43.03 -9.17
CA LYS A 56 19.27 44.48 -9.37
C LYS A 56 20.53 45.32 -9.17
N THR A 57 21.52 44.83 -8.43
CA THR A 57 22.79 45.54 -8.16
C THR A 57 23.86 45.33 -9.23
N LYS A 58 23.63 44.49 -10.27
CA LYS A 58 24.66 44.17 -11.29
C LYS A 58 24.28 44.32 -12.77
N ALA A 59 23.06 44.77 -13.09
CA ALA A 59 22.68 45.05 -14.48
C ALA A 59 21.92 46.38 -14.63
N SER A 60 22.61 47.43 -15.10
CA SER A 60 21.97 48.59 -15.72
C SER A 60 21.76 48.33 -17.23
N PRO A 61 20.70 48.90 -17.85
CA PRO A 61 20.28 48.48 -19.19
C PRO A 61 21.03 49.20 -20.33
N SER A 62 21.24 48.52 -21.45
CA SER A 62 21.66 49.15 -22.70
C SER A 62 20.86 48.66 -23.92
N SER A 63 20.07 49.59 -24.46
CA SER A 63 19.80 49.83 -25.90
C SER A 63 19.12 48.78 -26.80
N SER A 64 17.95 49.21 -27.30
CA SER A 64 17.45 49.13 -28.69
C SER A 64 17.13 47.77 -29.33
N ILE A 65 15.85 47.61 -29.67
CA ILE A 65 15.31 46.60 -30.60
C ILE A 65 15.38 47.15 -32.03
N PRO A 66 15.99 46.44 -33.00
CA PRO A 66 15.74 46.63 -34.43
C PRO A 66 14.67 45.66 -34.92
N SER A 67 13.61 46.19 -35.53
CA SER A 67 12.58 45.40 -36.20
C SER A 67 13.05 44.92 -37.58
N SER A 68 13.57 43.70 -37.69
CA SER A 68 13.44 42.82 -38.87
C SER A 68 14.33 41.58 -38.77
N SER A 69 13.73 40.41 -38.52
CA SER A 69 14.33 39.11 -38.80
C SER A 69 13.22 38.11 -39.13
N LYS A 70 13.35 37.44 -40.28
CA LYS A 70 12.54 36.26 -40.59
C LYS A 70 12.90 35.17 -39.58
N ILE A 71 11.91 34.53 -38.98
CA ILE A 71 12.12 33.35 -38.13
C ILE A 71 12.19 32.12 -39.04
N ASP A 72 13.10 31.19 -38.71
CA ASP A 72 13.45 30.02 -39.52
C ASP A 72 12.36 28.92 -39.47
N PRO A 73 12.12 28.11 -40.52
CA PRO A 73 11.04 27.11 -40.56
C PRO A 73 11.21 25.83 -39.69
N ASN A 74 12.11 25.83 -38.70
CA ASN A 74 12.42 24.65 -37.86
C ASN A 74 12.15 24.96 -36.38
N THR A 75 11.17 24.31 -35.74
CA THR A 75 10.82 24.53 -34.31
C THR A 75 11.10 23.31 -33.43
N PHE A 76 11.44 23.52 -32.14
CA PHE A 76 11.75 22.48 -31.15
C PHE A 76 11.72 23.05 -29.71
N ASP A 77 10.95 22.44 -28.80
CA ASP A 77 10.85 22.84 -27.38
C ASP A 77 11.20 21.70 -26.39
N ALA A 78 11.75 22.04 -25.21
CA ALA A 78 12.11 21.07 -24.17
C ALA A 78 12.17 21.67 -22.75
N GLY A 79 11.87 20.88 -21.72
CA GLY A 79 11.97 21.25 -20.30
C GLY A 79 12.53 20.14 -19.41
N ALA A 80 13.16 20.49 -18.30
CA ALA A 80 13.66 19.54 -17.31
C ALA A 80 13.81 20.21 -15.93
N ALA A 81 13.36 19.57 -14.85
CA ALA A 81 13.54 20.02 -13.47
C ALA A 81 14.07 18.87 -12.60
N PHE A 82 15.05 19.16 -11.75
CA PHE A 82 15.71 18.19 -10.87
C PHE A 82 15.89 18.81 -9.49
N ALA A 83 15.34 18.19 -8.45
CA ALA A 83 15.54 18.56 -7.07
C ALA A 83 16.13 17.37 -6.30
N ILE A 84 17.15 17.64 -5.49
CA ILE A 84 17.88 16.64 -4.71
C ILE A 84 18.00 17.18 -3.29
N LEU A 85 17.47 16.41 -2.34
CA LEU A 85 17.62 16.65 -0.91
C LEU A 85 18.44 15.49 -0.33
N LEU A 86 19.64 15.80 0.14
CA LEU A 86 20.42 14.90 0.97
C LEU A 86 20.28 15.40 2.40
N ASN A 87 19.76 14.55 3.25
CA ASN A 87 19.62 14.79 4.68
C ASN A 87 20.37 13.71 5.44
N ASP A 88 21.14 14.15 6.43
CA ASP A 88 22.03 13.34 7.27
C ASP A 88 22.00 13.99 8.65
N ALA A 89 21.49 13.27 9.64
CA ALA A 89 21.45 13.72 11.03
C ALA A 89 21.88 12.61 11.99
N ASP A 90 22.91 12.88 12.79
CA ASP A 90 23.35 12.03 13.89
C ASP A 90 23.10 12.77 15.22
N VAL A 91 22.18 12.25 16.03
CA VAL A 91 21.79 12.79 17.35
C VAL A 91 22.08 11.75 18.41
N ASN A 92 23.24 11.89 19.08
CA ASN A 92 23.71 10.94 20.07
C ASN A 92 23.74 11.54 21.49
N THR A 93 23.25 10.77 22.47
CA THR A 93 23.39 11.01 23.91
C THR A 93 23.97 9.76 24.55
N LYS A 94 25.22 9.84 25.04
CA LYS A 94 25.90 8.72 25.70
C LYS A 94 26.24 9.01 27.15
N VAL A 95 26.07 8.04 28.05
CA VAL A 95 26.46 8.12 29.48
C VAL A 95 27.29 6.90 29.88
N ASP A 96 28.60 7.10 30.04
CA ASP A 96 29.60 6.09 30.46
C ASP A 96 30.04 6.25 31.93
N GLY A 97 29.40 7.17 32.67
CA GLY A 97 29.85 7.63 33.99
C GLY A 97 28.83 7.42 35.09
N ASP A 98 29.20 7.88 36.29
CA ASP A 98 28.31 7.90 37.46
C ASP A 98 27.36 9.12 37.41
N VAL A 99 26.06 8.91 37.32
CA VAL A 99 25.04 9.97 37.36
C VAL A 99 24.07 9.75 38.52
N LYS A 100 24.03 10.71 39.44
CA LYS A 100 23.18 10.69 40.65
C LYS A 100 22.24 11.90 40.69
N SER A 101 20.92 11.67 40.70
CA SER A 101 19.87 12.69 40.80
C SER A 101 19.05 12.50 42.08
N GLN A 102 18.51 13.58 42.67
CA GLN A 102 17.53 13.49 43.76
C GLN A 102 16.08 13.55 43.25
N GLY A 103 15.86 14.18 42.10
CA GLY A 103 14.62 14.08 41.33
C GLY A 103 14.75 13.05 40.21
N ASN A 104 14.12 13.33 39.08
CA ASN A 104 14.19 12.51 37.87
C ASN A 104 15.58 12.56 37.21
N LEU A 105 15.87 11.59 36.36
CA LEU A 105 17.02 11.53 35.47
C LEU A 105 16.52 11.27 34.04
N ASN A 106 16.56 12.31 33.21
CA ASN A 106 16.12 12.23 31.82
C ASN A 106 17.35 12.21 30.90
N ILE A 107 17.47 11.16 30.09
CA ILE A 107 18.57 10.95 29.15
C ILE A 107 17.91 10.75 27.78
N LYS A 108 17.98 11.76 26.91
CA LYS A 108 17.15 11.80 25.70
C LYS A 108 17.91 12.24 24.47
N SER A 109 17.74 11.52 23.37
CA SER A 109 18.10 11.96 22.03
C SER A 109 16.83 12.13 21.21
N THR A 110 16.69 13.26 20.52
CA THR A 110 15.46 13.56 19.77
C THR A 110 15.77 14.32 18.49
N LEU A 111 15.29 13.77 17.38
CA LEU A 111 15.22 14.43 16.09
C LEU A 111 13.75 14.74 15.78
N THR A 112 13.41 16.02 15.66
CA THR A 112 12.05 16.44 15.31
C THR A 112 12.08 17.33 14.08
N TYR A 113 11.44 16.86 13.01
CA TYR A 113 11.04 17.72 11.91
C TYR A 113 9.77 18.46 12.29
N ILE A 114 9.74 19.79 12.18
CA ILE A 114 8.52 20.54 12.50
C ILE A 114 7.48 20.25 11.41
N GLY A 115 6.29 19.82 11.81
CA GLY A 115 5.19 19.53 10.89
C GLY A 115 4.53 20.78 10.29
N GLY A 116 3.72 20.52 9.26
CA GLY A 116 2.79 21.47 8.67
C GLY A 116 3.23 22.04 7.32
N SER A 117 2.27 22.66 6.64
CA SER A 117 2.35 23.01 5.21
C SER A 117 3.63 23.76 4.78
N THR A 118 4.23 24.58 5.65
CA THR A 118 5.47 25.33 5.35
C THR A 118 6.73 24.81 6.03
N ASN A 119 6.72 23.64 6.66
CA ASN A 119 7.84 23.13 7.49
C ASN A 119 8.28 21.70 7.07
N GLY A 120 9.23 21.10 7.80
CA GLY A 120 9.65 19.71 7.64
C GLY A 120 10.50 19.43 6.40
N ILE A 121 10.66 18.15 6.05
CA ILE A 121 11.29 17.72 4.80
C ILE A 121 10.32 17.95 3.62
N GLN A 122 10.73 18.75 2.64
CA GLN A 122 9.97 18.97 1.40
C GLN A 122 10.90 19.08 0.18
N SER A 123 10.68 18.23 -0.81
CA SER A 123 11.34 18.31 -2.12
C SER A 123 10.31 18.45 -3.24
N SER A 124 10.70 19.11 -4.34
CA SER A 124 9.78 19.39 -5.44
C SER A 124 10.49 19.66 -6.78
N ALA A 125 10.12 18.96 -7.84
CA ALA A 125 10.58 19.18 -9.20
C ALA A 125 9.42 19.25 -10.22
N ILE A 126 9.18 20.45 -10.78
CA ILE A 126 8.05 20.71 -11.69
C ILE A 126 8.54 21.25 -13.05
N ALA A 127 8.05 20.71 -14.17
CA ALA A 127 8.35 21.24 -15.52
C ALA A 127 7.10 21.38 -16.41
N SER A 128 7.08 22.38 -17.31
CA SER A 128 5.90 22.71 -18.14
C SER A 128 6.24 23.43 -19.46
N VAL A 129 5.56 23.12 -20.58
CA VAL A 129 5.62 23.91 -21.85
C VAL A 129 4.24 24.09 -22.51
N THR A 130 4.00 25.30 -23.07
CA THR A 130 2.76 25.79 -23.75
C THR A 130 3.05 27.14 -24.47
N LYS A 131 2.45 27.59 -25.59
CA LYS A 131 1.36 27.09 -26.46
C LYS A 131 1.60 27.44 -27.96
N ASN A 132 0.58 27.29 -28.82
CA ASN A 132 0.65 27.16 -30.29
C ASN A 132 -0.34 28.09 -31.07
N PRO A 133 0.11 28.90 -32.06
CA PRO A 133 -0.75 29.65 -32.97
C PRO A 133 -0.51 29.33 -34.47
N SER A 134 -1.46 28.63 -35.11
CA SER A 134 -1.59 28.47 -36.58
C SER A 134 -0.32 28.06 -37.35
N SER A 135 0.00 26.76 -37.39
CA SER A 135 1.16 26.22 -38.11
C SER A 135 0.78 25.44 -39.38
N ASP A 136 1.44 25.75 -40.51
CA ASP A 136 1.60 24.86 -41.66
C ASP A 136 2.95 24.09 -41.61
N VAL A 137 3.25 23.50 -40.44
CA VAL A 137 4.27 22.45 -40.16
C VAL A 137 5.76 22.92 -40.26
N ALA A 138 6.69 22.67 -39.33
CA ALA A 138 6.86 21.58 -38.35
C ALA A 138 7.15 22.02 -36.87
N ASP A 139 7.43 21.04 -35.99
CA ASP A 139 7.09 20.95 -34.55
C ASP A 139 8.01 20.03 -33.73
N TYR A 140 8.29 20.29 -32.43
CA TYR A 140 8.56 19.29 -31.35
C TYR A 140 8.37 19.88 -29.92
N ALA A 141 8.00 19.09 -28.89
CA ALA A 141 8.02 19.48 -27.47
C ALA A 141 8.36 18.34 -26.47
N VAL A 142 9.04 18.66 -25.36
CA VAL A 142 9.52 17.71 -24.31
C VAL A 142 9.42 18.32 -22.90
N CYS A 143 9.20 17.54 -21.85
CA CYS A 143 9.43 17.95 -20.45
C CYS A 143 9.84 16.78 -19.53
N VAL A 144 10.57 17.07 -18.44
CA VAL A 144 11.00 16.10 -17.41
C VAL A 144 10.91 16.74 -16.03
N GLY A 145 10.40 16.05 -15.02
CA GLY A 145 10.53 16.42 -13.60
C GLY A 145 11.07 15.23 -12.82
N LEU A 146 12.13 15.41 -12.05
CA LEU A 146 12.71 14.36 -11.21
C LEU A 146 13.03 14.90 -9.81
N ASP A 147 12.49 14.25 -8.80
CA ASP A 147 12.65 14.63 -7.39
C ASP A 147 13.27 13.44 -6.62
N LEU A 148 14.25 13.72 -5.77
CA LEU A 148 15.07 12.69 -5.10
C LEU A 148 15.38 13.12 -3.66
N ILE A 149 14.84 12.42 -2.69
CA ILE A 149 15.21 12.56 -1.27
C ILE A 149 16.00 11.32 -0.84
N LEU A 150 17.13 11.54 -0.19
CA LEU A 150 17.80 10.55 0.64
C LEU A 150 17.91 11.14 2.05
N SER A 151 17.17 10.57 3.01
CA SER A 151 17.35 10.78 4.45
C SER A 151 18.12 9.59 5.04
N ASP A 152 19.12 9.89 5.86
CA ASP A 152 19.83 8.94 6.70
C ASP A 152 19.91 9.59 8.10
N ASP A 153 18.91 9.29 8.92
CA ASP A 153 18.70 9.91 10.22
C ASP A 153 18.92 8.86 11.32
N ARG A 154 19.88 9.14 12.19
CA ARG A 154 20.32 8.28 13.30
C ARG A 154 20.17 9.00 14.63
N VAL A 155 19.35 8.44 15.50
CA VAL A 155 19.15 8.91 16.88
C VAL A 155 19.51 7.78 17.83
N VAL A 156 20.43 8.04 18.76
CA VAL A 156 20.92 7.04 19.72
C VAL A 156 20.94 7.64 21.11
N THR A 157 20.39 6.90 22.07
CA THR A 157 20.49 7.18 23.50
C THR A 157 21.09 5.97 24.18
N GLU A 158 22.30 6.09 24.69
CA GLU A 158 23.10 4.96 25.16
C GLU A 158 23.57 5.17 26.61
N ILE A 159 23.23 4.22 27.48
CA ILE A 159 23.86 4.05 28.78
C ILE A 159 24.98 3.02 28.57
N GLY A 160 26.24 3.48 28.60
CA GLY A 160 27.41 2.67 28.26
C GLY A 160 27.69 1.59 29.30
N SER A 161 28.44 0.57 28.88
CA SER A 161 28.68 -0.63 29.69
C SER A 161 29.32 -0.30 31.05
N GLY A 162 28.72 -0.82 32.13
CA GLY A 162 29.15 -0.58 33.52
C GLY A 162 28.89 0.83 34.06
N ALA A 163 28.10 1.68 33.39
CA ALA A 163 27.72 3.00 33.93
C ALA A 163 26.79 2.87 35.15
N GLU A 164 26.92 3.80 36.12
CA GLU A 164 26.09 3.86 37.33
C GLU A 164 25.05 4.98 37.23
N LEU A 165 23.76 4.66 37.14
CA LEU A 165 22.68 5.66 37.11
C LEU A 165 21.78 5.49 38.33
N ASN A 166 21.56 6.56 39.08
CA ASN A 166 20.71 6.51 40.28
C ASN A 166 19.85 7.77 40.40
N ALA A 167 18.53 7.61 40.56
CA ALA A 167 17.58 8.70 40.69
C ALA A 167 16.61 8.48 41.85
N GLY A 168 16.25 9.57 42.54
CA GLY A 168 15.20 9.56 43.57
C GLY A 168 13.78 9.63 42.99
N GLY A 169 13.66 10.08 41.73
CA GLY A 169 12.47 9.95 40.89
C GLY A 169 12.72 9.00 39.72
N ASP A 170 12.05 9.25 38.61
CA ASP A 170 12.04 8.35 37.45
C ASP A 170 13.33 8.48 36.60
N ILE A 171 13.74 7.38 35.95
CA ILE A 171 14.83 7.34 34.97
C ILE A 171 14.21 7.09 33.59
N ASN A 172 14.39 8.04 32.67
CA ASN A 172 13.84 7.95 31.32
C ASN A 172 14.97 7.97 30.30
N ILE A 173 15.05 6.96 29.46
CA ILE A 173 16.06 6.74 28.42
C ILE A 173 15.30 6.70 27.09
N ASP A 174 15.26 7.84 26.39
CA ASP A 174 14.40 8.02 25.22
C ASP A 174 15.23 8.28 23.96
N SER A 175 14.94 7.56 22.88
CA SER A 175 15.35 7.86 21.51
C SER A 175 14.10 8.11 20.67
N SER A 176 14.05 9.22 19.95
CA SER A 176 12.89 9.57 19.13
C SER A 176 13.27 10.23 17.81
N ILE A 177 12.74 9.67 16.72
CA ILE A 177 12.64 10.32 15.41
C ILE A 177 11.16 10.65 15.17
N LEU A 178 10.87 11.92 14.88
CA LEU A 178 9.55 12.39 14.52
C LEU A 178 9.62 13.17 13.20
N LEU A 179 9.02 12.61 12.15
CA LEU A 179 8.80 13.22 10.84
C LEU A 179 7.27 13.35 10.59
N PRO A 180 6.62 14.39 11.15
CA PRO A 180 5.17 14.48 11.21
C PRO A 180 4.57 15.22 10.01
N TRP A 181 3.34 14.87 9.64
CA TRP A 181 2.60 15.51 8.56
C TRP A 181 1.14 15.77 8.93
N GLU A 182 0.63 16.98 8.64
CA GLU A 182 -0.73 17.40 8.99
C GLU A 182 -1.80 16.78 8.08
N ILE A 183 -2.15 15.52 8.32
CA ILE A 183 -3.36 14.86 7.80
C ILE A 183 -4.04 14.09 8.94
N THR A 184 -5.37 14.18 9.04
CA THR A 184 -6.19 13.24 9.82
C THR A 184 -6.29 11.92 9.06
N TRP A 185 -5.46 10.94 9.43
CA TRP A 185 -5.29 9.68 8.67
C TRP A 185 -6.52 8.75 8.74
N HIS A 186 -7.32 8.84 9.81
CA HIS A 186 -8.43 7.91 10.09
C HIS A 186 -9.73 8.19 9.31
N GLU A 187 -9.74 9.17 8.39
CA GLU A 187 -10.92 9.55 7.57
C GLU A 187 -10.66 9.51 6.05
N LEU A 188 -9.64 8.78 5.59
CA LEU A 188 -9.20 8.79 4.19
C LEU A 188 -10.02 7.85 3.27
N SER A 189 -11.23 8.28 2.91
CA SER A 189 -11.98 7.68 1.79
C SER A 189 -11.57 8.28 0.43
N VAL A 190 -11.80 7.57 -0.69
CA VAL A 190 -11.61 8.08 -2.06
C VAL A 190 -12.26 9.46 -2.25
N GLY A 191 -13.49 9.64 -1.74
CA GLY A 191 -14.23 10.90 -1.82
C GLY A 191 -13.65 12.01 -0.94
N ASN A 192 -13.11 11.66 0.23
CA ASN A 192 -12.46 12.62 1.13
C ASN A 192 -11.09 13.06 0.60
N ILE A 193 -10.34 12.17 -0.05
CA ILE A 193 -9.08 12.50 -0.74
C ILE A 193 -9.37 13.40 -1.95
N LEU A 194 -10.33 13.03 -2.81
CA LEU A 194 -10.71 13.82 -3.99
C LEU A 194 -11.34 15.18 -3.67
N SER A 195 -12.01 15.34 -2.53
CA SER A 195 -12.57 16.63 -2.09
C SER A 195 -11.54 17.53 -1.38
N LYS A 196 -10.51 16.94 -0.74
CA LYS A 196 -9.33 17.68 -0.26
C LYS A 196 -8.42 18.13 -1.43
N LEU A 197 -8.41 17.40 -2.54
CA LEU A 197 -7.82 17.82 -3.82
C LEU A 197 -8.65 18.92 -4.50
N ASN A 198 -8.47 20.16 -4.05
CA ASN A 198 -9.10 21.35 -4.65
C ASN A 198 -8.70 21.56 -6.13
N SER A 199 -9.31 22.54 -6.81
CA SER A 199 -9.04 22.88 -8.22
C SER A 199 -7.60 23.38 -8.51
N ASN A 200 -6.73 23.40 -7.51
CA ASN A 200 -5.30 23.67 -7.63
C ASN A 200 -4.44 22.57 -6.96
N LEU A 201 -5.00 21.37 -6.71
CA LEU A 201 -4.32 20.17 -6.19
C LEU A 201 -3.41 20.40 -4.96
N GLY A 202 -3.72 21.40 -4.11
CA GLY A 202 -2.89 21.77 -2.94
C GLY A 202 -1.59 22.55 -3.25
N ILE A 203 -1.32 22.89 -4.52
CA ILE A 203 -0.06 23.47 -5.03
C ILE A 203 0.34 24.80 -4.35
N GLN A 204 -0.60 25.55 -3.77
CA GLN A 204 -0.33 26.85 -3.14
C GLN A 204 0.17 26.79 -1.68
N SER A 205 0.23 25.61 -1.05
CA SER A 205 0.50 25.52 0.39
C SER A 205 1.73 24.70 0.80
N GLY A 206 2.29 23.84 -0.05
CA GLY A 206 3.38 22.92 0.34
C GLY A 206 2.87 21.61 0.98
N PHE A 207 1.85 21.00 0.37
CA PHE A 207 1.13 19.83 0.90
C PHE A 207 1.84 18.46 0.70
N PHE A 208 3.01 18.43 0.04
CA PHE A 208 3.71 17.19 -0.28
C PHE A 208 5.13 17.17 0.29
N THR A 209 5.53 16.03 0.87
CA THR A 209 6.89 15.71 1.29
C THR A 209 7.81 15.56 0.08
N THR A 210 7.33 14.87 -0.96
CA THR A 210 8.01 14.72 -2.25
C THR A 210 7.05 15.03 -3.38
N TRP A 211 7.50 15.76 -4.40
CA TRP A 211 6.65 16.13 -5.53
C TRP A 211 7.42 16.17 -6.85
N ALA A 212 7.06 15.30 -7.79
CA ALA A 212 7.50 15.42 -9.17
C ALA A 212 6.29 15.71 -10.08
N GLN A 213 6.41 16.65 -11.01
CA GLN A 213 5.33 16.93 -11.98
C GLN A 213 5.88 17.40 -13.33
N SER A 214 5.25 17.00 -14.44
CA SER A 214 5.74 17.38 -15.77
C SER A 214 4.63 17.49 -16.83
N THR A 215 4.60 18.56 -17.63
CA THR A 215 3.54 18.89 -18.63
C THR A 215 4.11 19.47 -19.94
N SER A 216 3.51 19.22 -21.11
CA SER A 216 4.07 19.58 -22.44
C SER A 216 2.99 19.70 -23.53
N GLU A 217 3.14 20.57 -24.54
CA GLU A 217 2.12 20.84 -25.58
C GLU A 217 2.74 21.28 -26.93
N SER A 218 2.31 20.74 -28.08
CA SER A 218 2.76 21.15 -29.45
C SER A 218 1.80 20.67 -30.57
N SER A 219 2.06 20.95 -31.87
CA SER A 219 1.19 20.50 -32.98
C SER A 219 1.46 19.09 -33.52
N ASN A 220 2.69 18.55 -33.50
CA ASN A 220 2.99 17.17 -33.94
C ASN A 220 3.47 16.20 -32.83
N ILE A 221 4.39 16.60 -31.95
CA ILE A 221 5.06 15.68 -31.00
C ILE A 221 5.18 16.35 -29.63
N GLY A 222 4.63 15.72 -28.59
CA GLY A 222 4.76 16.14 -27.19
C GLY A 222 5.20 14.97 -26.30
N ILE A 223 6.14 15.20 -25.38
CA ILE A 223 6.74 14.18 -24.52
C ILE A 223 6.82 14.71 -23.09
N SER A 224 6.44 13.92 -22.07
CA SER A 224 6.60 14.26 -20.65
C SER A 224 7.11 13.09 -19.79
N GLY A 225 7.92 13.36 -18.78
CA GLY A 225 8.31 12.39 -17.75
C GLY A 225 8.28 12.98 -16.35
N SER A 226 7.78 12.24 -15.36
CA SER A 226 7.83 12.62 -13.95
C SER A 226 8.36 11.45 -13.12
N ILE A 227 9.35 11.67 -12.25
CA ILE A 227 10.07 10.61 -11.53
C ILE A 227 10.26 11.08 -10.09
N ASN A 228 9.78 10.33 -9.09
CA ASN A 228 10.03 10.68 -7.69
C ASN A 228 10.67 9.50 -6.96
N ILE A 229 11.73 9.76 -6.19
CA ILE A 229 12.47 8.74 -5.44
C ILE A 229 12.76 9.25 -4.02
N GLY A 230 12.02 8.76 -3.03
CA GLY A 230 12.32 9.02 -1.62
C GLY A 230 12.94 7.78 -0.98
N LYS A 231 14.12 7.89 -0.37
CA LYS A 231 14.62 6.93 0.62
C LYS A 231 14.66 7.62 1.98
N PHE A 232 14.02 7.00 2.96
CA PHE A 232 14.09 7.37 4.38
C PHE A 232 14.74 6.19 5.12
N THR A 233 15.85 6.45 5.79
CA THR A 233 16.61 5.47 6.57
C THR A 233 16.63 6.02 7.98
N GLU A 234 15.87 5.40 8.89
CA GLU A 234 15.51 6.02 10.16
C GLU A 234 15.85 5.06 11.30
N ILE A 235 16.92 5.36 12.02
CA ILE A 235 17.48 4.50 13.07
C ILE A 235 17.28 5.18 14.42
N SER A 236 16.45 4.59 15.30
CA SER A 236 16.17 5.10 16.64
C SER A 236 16.49 4.03 17.69
N HIS A 237 17.58 4.21 18.42
CA HIS A 237 18.11 3.21 19.37
C HIS A 237 18.15 3.76 20.81
N ALA A 238 17.41 3.15 21.73
CA ALA A 238 17.46 3.42 23.17
C ALA A 238 18.05 2.22 23.90
N LEU A 239 19.26 2.37 24.44
CA LEU A 239 20.11 1.26 24.86
C LEU A 239 20.57 1.42 26.32
N ILE A 240 20.40 0.36 27.12
CA ILE A 240 21.19 0.09 28.32
C ILE A 240 22.18 -1.02 27.98
N ASP A 241 23.47 -0.69 27.90
CA ASP A 241 24.53 -1.64 27.55
C ASP A 241 24.94 -2.51 28.77
N SER A 242 25.78 -3.50 28.49
CA SER A 242 26.16 -4.60 29.36
C SER A 242 26.68 -4.16 30.73
N ASP A 243 26.36 -4.93 31.77
CA ASP A 243 26.78 -4.70 33.15
C ASP A 243 26.39 -3.32 33.77
N ALA A 244 25.57 -2.49 33.12
CA ALA A 244 25.14 -1.20 33.65
C ALA A 244 24.31 -1.33 34.96
N GLU A 245 24.51 -0.40 35.89
CA GLU A 245 23.93 -0.45 37.23
C GLU A 245 22.92 0.69 37.46
N ILE A 246 21.63 0.34 37.40
CA ILE A 246 20.50 1.26 37.58
C ILE A 246 19.93 1.14 39.00
N ASN A 247 19.96 2.24 39.76
CA ASN A 247 19.50 2.37 41.15
C ASN A 247 20.12 1.33 42.13
N GLN A 248 21.41 1.01 41.96
CA GLN A 248 22.13 0.10 42.86
C GLN A 248 22.72 0.81 44.10
N ALA A 249 22.88 2.14 44.08
CA ALA A 249 23.51 2.87 45.17
C ALA A 249 22.63 2.95 46.44
N PRO A 250 23.24 2.95 47.65
CA PRO A 250 22.49 2.96 48.91
C PRO A 250 21.51 4.13 49.04
N GLY A 251 20.24 3.81 49.32
CA GLY A 251 19.16 4.78 49.50
C GLY A 251 18.27 4.93 48.26
N TYR A 252 18.81 4.71 47.06
CA TYR A 252 18.03 4.64 45.82
C TYR A 252 17.43 3.24 45.63
N ASN A 253 18.20 2.21 45.97
CA ASN A 253 17.79 0.80 45.89
C ASN A 253 16.59 0.40 46.79
N LEU A 254 16.18 1.24 47.74
CA LEU A 254 15.08 0.94 48.68
C LEU A 254 13.73 1.58 48.28
N ASN A 255 13.75 2.63 47.47
CA ASN A 255 12.56 3.32 46.97
C ASN A 255 12.88 4.01 45.63
N PRO A 256 13.18 3.24 44.57
CA PRO A 256 13.46 3.78 43.24
C PRO A 256 12.19 4.32 42.58
N GLY A 257 12.35 5.22 41.60
CA GLY A 257 11.27 5.59 40.67
C GLY A 257 11.03 4.52 39.59
N ASN A 258 10.23 4.88 38.60
CA ASN A 258 10.03 4.08 37.40
C ASN A 258 11.27 4.16 36.49
N VAL A 259 11.48 3.14 35.66
CA VAL A 259 12.51 3.16 34.59
C VAL A 259 11.83 2.97 33.24
N SER A 260 12.15 3.79 32.27
CA SER A 260 11.71 3.63 30.88
C SER A 260 12.88 3.62 29.91
N VAL A 261 12.84 2.70 28.94
CA VAL A 261 13.73 2.61 27.78
C VAL A 261 12.83 2.64 26.54
N THR A 262 12.77 3.78 25.87
CA THR A 262 11.80 4.04 24.80
C THR A 262 12.51 4.39 23.51
N ALA A 263 12.27 3.63 22.45
CA ALA A 263 12.67 3.96 21.09
C ALA A 263 11.42 4.17 20.23
N THR A 264 11.29 5.36 19.64
CA THR A 264 10.17 5.71 18.76
C THR A 264 10.68 6.21 17.41
N THR A 265 10.04 5.76 16.34
CA THR A 265 10.20 6.29 14.98
C THR A 265 8.82 6.51 14.37
N GLU A 266 8.45 7.77 14.12
CA GLU A 266 7.15 8.15 13.58
C GLU A 266 7.34 8.92 12.26
N ILE A 267 6.94 8.31 11.15
CA ILE A 267 7.15 8.80 9.78
C ILE A 267 5.80 9.02 9.10
N HIS A 268 5.55 10.26 8.68
CA HIS A 268 4.36 10.64 7.93
C HIS A 268 4.76 11.34 6.65
N THR A 269 4.38 10.78 5.51
CA THR A 269 4.79 11.30 4.20
C THR A 269 3.65 11.33 3.21
N VAL A 270 3.65 12.38 2.39
CA VAL A 270 2.69 12.57 1.31
C VAL A 270 3.48 12.83 0.03
N ASN A 271 3.52 11.82 -0.81
CA ASN A 271 4.32 11.75 -2.02
C ASN A 271 3.40 11.90 -3.24
N ALA A 272 3.87 12.58 -4.28
CA ALA A 272 3.17 12.52 -5.56
C ALA A 272 4.09 12.68 -6.77
N GLY A 273 3.60 12.11 -7.87
CA GLY A 273 4.20 12.13 -9.20
C GLY A 273 3.12 12.34 -10.25
N GLY A 274 3.38 13.11 -11.31
CA GLY A 274 2.42 13.09 -12.41
C GLY A 274 2.58 14.03 -13.60
N ASN A 275 1.86 13.71 -14.66
CA ASN A 275 1.48 14.64 -15.71
C ASN A 275 -0.03 14.91 -15.65
N ILE A 276 -0.39 15.93 -14.88
CA ILE A 276 -1.74 16.49 -14.81
C ILE A 276 -1.68 17.95 -15.22
N GLY A 277 -2.15 18.26 -16.43
CA GLY A 277 -2.48 19.64 -16.82
C GLY A 277 -3.69 20.09 -15.99
N LEU A 278 -3.52 21.19 -15.24
CA LEU A 278 -4.33 21.59 -14.07
C LEU A 278 -5.87 21.57 -14.21
N LEU A 279 -6.40 21.57 -15.45
CA LEU A 279 -7.85 21.59 -15.73
C LEU A 279 -8.30 20.73 -16.93
N GLY A 280 -7.49 19.82 -17.50
CA GLY A 280 -8.00 19.04 -18.66
C GLY A 280 -7.03 18.21 -19.49
N LEU A 281 -6.33 17.25 -18.87
CA LEU A 281 -5.41 16.26 -19.48
C LEU A 281 -4.08 16.85 -19.97
N GLY A 282 -2.99 16.17 -19.59
CA GLY A 282 -1.62 16.68 -19.58
C GLY A 282 -1.02 17.11 -20.91
N THR A 283 -0.68 16.16 -21.80
CA THR A 283 -0.16 16.51 -23.13
C THR A 283 -1.30 16.78 -24.12
N ASP A 284 -1.26 17.87 -24.90
CA ASP A 284 -2.03 18.00 -26.15
C ASP A 284 -1.06 18.11 -27.33
N SER A 285 -1.16 17.15 -28.26
CA SER A 285 -0.39 17.16 -29.50
C SER A 285 -0.96 16.18 -30.52
N LYS A 286 -0.31 15.98 -31.68
CA LYS A 286 -0.68 14.88 -32.59
C LYS A 286 -0.16 13.53 -32.11
N ASN A 287 1.04 13.48 -31.54
CA ASN A 287 1.63 12.29 -30.94
C ASN A 287 2.14 12.67 -29.54
N GLY A 288 1.38 12.33 -28.51
CA GLY A 288 1.61 12.70 -27.12
C GLY A 288 1.99 11.50 -26.27
N VAL A 289 3.05 11.63 -25.47
CA VAL A 289 3.48 10.60 -24.52
C VAL A 289 3.66 11.23 -23.14
N GLY A 290 2.98 10.68 -22.13
CA GLY A 290 3.23 10.98 -20.72
C GLY A 290 3.54 9.72 -19.93
N ALA A 291 4.61 9.78 -19.13
CA ALA A 291 5.01 8.70 -18.22
C ALA A 291 5.30 9.25 -16.82
N THR A 292 5.05 8.44 -15.79
CA THR A 292 5.40 8.75 -14.41
C THR A 292 5.92 7.53 -13.67
N PHE A 293 6.98 7.72 -12.89
CA PHE A 293 7.54 6.75 -11.94
C PHE A 293 7.50 7.35 -10.53
N SER A 294 7.14 6.55 -9.53
CA SER A 294 7.33 6.87 -8.12
C SER A 294 7.95 5.66 -7.43
N GLY A 295 9.06 5.85 -6.72
CA GLY A 295 9.76 4.81 -5.97
C GLY A 295 10.04 5.29 -4.56
N ILE A 296 9.23 4.90 -3.59
CA ILE A 296 9.38 5.37 -2.20
C ILE A 296 9.82 4.19 -1.33
N PHE A 297 10.87 4.41 -0.53
CA PHE A 297 11.58 3.37 0.21
C PHE A 297 11.76 3.83 1.66
N TYR A 298 11.31 3.00 2.60
CA TYR A 298 11.50 3.18 4.04
C TYR A 298 12.31 1.99 4.56
N ASP A 299 13.30 2.31 5.39
CA ASP A 299 14.27 1.39 5.97
C ASP A 299 14.40 1.81 7.44
N VAL A 300 13.52 1.26 8.28
CA VAL A 300 13.30 1.69 9.66
C VAL A 300 13.89 0.67 10.63
N ASP A 301 14.67 1.14 11.59
CA ASP A 301 15.25 0.32 12.66
C ASP A 301 15.01 1.00 14.01
N THR A 302 14.03 0.49 14.76
CA THR A 302 13.65 1.01 16.08
C THR A 302 13.96 -0.02 17.14
N GLU A 303 14.97 0.23 17.98
CA GLU A 303 15.45 -0.73 18.99
C GLU A 303 15.43 -0.12 20.39
N ALA A 304 14.67 -0.74 21.29
CA ALA A 304 14.74 -0.50 22.73
C ALA A 304 15.36 -1.72 23.41
N LYS A 305 16.58 -1.59 23.95
CA LYS A 305 17.37 -2.75 24.42
C LYS A 305 17.97 -2.56 25.81
N ILE A 306 17.95 -3.65 26.57
CA ILE A 306 18.75 -3.84 27.79
C ILE A 306 19.65 -5.05 27.58
N ASP A 307 20.96 -4.82 27.55
CA ASP A 307 21.98 -5.84 27.27
C ASP A 307 22.49 -6.56 28.54
N LYS A 308 23.34 -7.56 28.33
CA LYS A 308 23.63 -8.65 29.28
C LYS A 308 24.24 -8.16 30.58
N GLY A 309 23.78 -8.76 31.69
CA GLY A 309 24.33 -8.49 33.02
C GLY A 309 23.93 -7.16 33.64
N ALA A 310 23.14 -6.32 32.96
CA ALA A 310 22.60 -5.09 33.53
C ALA A 310 21.75 -5.37 34.77
N LYS A 311 21.79 -4.47 35.76
CA LYS A 311 21.12 -4.62 37.06
C LYS A 311 20.18 -3.46 37.31
N ILE A 312 18.90 -3.74 37.45
CA ILE A 312 17.85 -2.71 37.53
C ILE A 312 17.03 -2.89 38.81
N ASN A 313 17.05 -1.87 39.66
CA ASN A 313 16.06 -1.70 40.73
C ASN A 313 15.10 -0.58 40.32
N ALA A 314 13.81 -0.86 40.23
CA ALA A 314 12.80 0.12 39.82
C ALA A 314 11.47 -0.10 40.56
N LYS A 315 10.55 0.87 40.47
CA LYS A 315 9.15 0.66 40.85
C LYS A 315 8.43 -0.15 39.77
N SER A 316 8.56 0.31 38.52
CA SER A 316 8.18 -0.39 37.29
C SER A 316 9.26 -0.20 36.23
N LEU A 317 9.25 -1.07 35.22
CA LEU A 317 10.13 -1.00 34.05
C LEU A 317 9.27 -1.06 32.78
N ASN A 318 9.54 -0.19 31.81
CA ASN A 318 8.98 -0.27 30.47
C ASN A 318 10.11 -0.29 29.42
N VAL A 319 10.07 -1.22 28.49
CA VAL A 319 10.96 -1.30 27.32
C VAL A 319 10.09 -1.27 26.08
N LEU A 320 10.01 -0.12 25.40
CA LEU A 320 9.07 0.14 24.33
C LEU A 320 9.80 0.49 23.03
N ALA A 321 9.58 -0.29 21.97
CA ALA A 321 9.96 0.03 20.60
C ALA A 321 8.68 0.27 19.77
N ASN A 322 8.53 1.46 19.20
CA ASN A 322 7.36 1.84 18.40
C ASN A 322 7.77 2.43 17.05
N SER A 323 7.40 1.75 15.97
CA SER A 323 7.58 2.21 14.59
C SER A 323 6.22 2.51 13.96
N THR A 324 6.05 3.71 13.41
CA THR A 324 4.80 4.13 12.75
C THR A 324 5.11 4.72 11.38
N SER A 325 4.61 4.07 10.33
CA SER A 325 4.89 4.33 8.92
C SER A 325 3.60 4.71 8.18
N ASN A 326 3.34 6.02 8.04
CA ASN A 326 2.17 6.58 7.36
C ASN A 326 2.54 7.16 5.99
N VAL A 327 2.04 6.54 4.91
CA VAL A 327 2.46 6.82 3.54
C VAL A 327 1.25 7.01 2.62
N LEU A 328 1.13 8.20 2.03
CA LEU A 328 0.20 8.45 0.93
C LEU A 328 0.99 8.81 -0.33
N THR A 329 0.88 7.99 -1.39
CA THR A 329 1.50 8.22 -2.70
C THR A 329 0.43 8.34 -3.78
N ILE A 330 0.47 9.42 -4.56
CA ILE A 330 -0.46 9.68 -5.66
C ILE A 330 0.31 9.82 -6.99
N GLY A 331 0.08 8.89 -7.93
CA GLY A 331 0.73 8.87 -9.24
C GLY A 331 -0.28 9.04 -10.39
N LEU A 332 -0.23 10.13 -11.15
CA LEU A 332 -1.28 10.42 -12.15
C LEU A 332 -0.73 10.89 -13.50
N SER A 333 -1.21 10.31 -14.59
CA SER A 333 -0.82 10.68 -15.97
C SER A 333 -2.04 10.77 -16.88
N GLY A 334 -2.14 11.84 -17.67
CA GLY A 334 -3.16 11.93 -18.72
C GLY A 334 -2.73 12.74 -19.94
N GLY A 335 -3.41 12.53 -21.07
CA GLY A 335 -3.11 13.23 -22.32
C GLY A 335 -4.18 13.12 -23.40
N LEU A 336 -4.14 14.07 -24.32
CA LEU A 336 -4.92 14.26 -25.54
C LEU A 336 -3.99 14.12 -26.77
N ALA A 337 -4.42 13.34 -27.77
CA ALA A 337 -3.63 13.12 -28.97
C ALA A 337 -4.44 13.17 -30.28
N LYS A 338 -3.93 13.82 -31.34
CA LYS A 338 -4.58 13.81 -32.67
C LYS A 338 -4.27 12.54 -33.49
N THR A 339 -3.36 11.67 -33.05
CA THR A 339 -3.00 10.42 -33.73
C THR A 339 -2.51 9.35 -32.75
N PHE A 340 -1.48 9.59 -31.94
CA PHE A 340 -0.98 8.60 -30.97
C PHE A 340 -0.90 9.20 -29.56
N GLY A 341 -1.54 8.58 -28.58
CA GLY A 341 -1.55 9.02 -27.18
C GLY A 341 -1.11 7.90 -26.25
N PHE A 342 -0.17 8.18 -25.36
CA PHE A 342 0.23 7.28 -24.27
C PHE A 342 0.21 8.03 -22.94
N SER A 343 -0.34 7.42 -21.89
CA SER A 343 -0.34 7.96 -20.53
C SER A 343 -0.16 6.81 -19.53
N GLY A 344 1.01 6.75 -18.89
CA GLY A 344 1.41 5.63 -18.03
C GLY A 344 1.91 6.07 -16.66
N VAL A 345 1.55 5.33 -15.62
CA VAL A 345 2.07 5.48 -14.25
C VAL A 345 2.59 4.15 -13.74
N PHE A 346 3.76 4.16 -13.12
CA PHE A 346 4.29 3.08 -12.28
C PHE A 346 4.63 3.65 -10.90
N SER A 347 4.12 3.06 -9.84
CA SER A 347 4.40 3.43 -8.46
C SER A 347 4.79 2.18 -7.66
N TYR A 348 5.92 2.25 -7.00
CA TYR A 348 6.48 1.20 -6.15
C TYR A 348 6.80 1.77 -4.78
N ILE A 349 6.14 1.26 -3.75
CA ILE A 349 6.44 1.57 -2.35
C ILE A 349 7.13 0.34 -1.75
N SER A 350 8.24 0.54 -1.05
CA SER A 350 8.90 -0.47 -0.22
C SER A 350 8.93 0.04 1.21
N VAL A 351 8.34 -0.70 2.14
CA VAL A 351 8.49 -0.48 3.59
C VAL A 351 9.24 -1.68 4.15
N THR A 352 10.36 -1.43 4.82
CA THR A 352 11.14 -2.43 5.54
C THR A 352 11.32 -1.92 6.96
N ASP A 353 10.53 -2.45 7.90
CA ASP A 353 10.55 -2.00 9.29
C ASP A 353 11.03 -3.13 10.22
N ASN A 354 12.04 -2.83 11.03
CA ASN A 354 12.48 -3.65 12.15
C ASN A 354 12.14 -2.92 13.45
N THR A 355 11.36 -3.55 14.32
CA THR A 355 10.91 -2.98 15.59
C THR A 355 11.22 -3.97 16.71
N THR A 356 12.24 -3.68 17.53
CA THR A 356 12.76 -4.64 18.51
C THR A 356 12.74 -4.05 19.93
N ALA A 357 12.01 -4.70 20.83
CA ALA A 357 12.07 -4.45 22.27
C ALA A 357 12.69 -5.68 22.96
N CYS A 358 13.85 -5.53 23.61
CA CYS A 358 14.65 -6.68 24.05
C CYS A 358 15.29 -6.49 25.42
N VAL A 359 15.20 -7.53 26.25
CA VAL A 359 16.03 -7.71 27.45
C VAL A 359 16.81 -9.01 27.32
N GLU A 360 18.13 -8.91 27.35
CA GLU A 360 19.06 -10.02 27.13
C GLU A 360 19.36 -10.86 28.38
N ASP A 361 19.97 -12.02 28.17
CA ASP A 361 20.29 -13.00 29.21
C ASP A 361 21.25 -12.45 30.30
N GLY A 362 21.14 -13.00 31.51
CA GLY A 362 21.93 -12.58 32.68
C GLY A 362 21.56 -11.22 33.27
N THR A 363 20.62 -10.48 32.68
CA THR A 363 20.04 -9.26 33.27
C THR A 363 19.32 -9.59 34.59
N ILE A 364 19.44 -8.72 35.60
CA ILE A 364 18.78 -8.88 36.91
C ILE A 364 17.84 -7.70 37.16
N ILE A 365 16.54 -7.97 37.26
CA ILE A 365 15.48 -6.96 37.38
C ILE A 365 14.71 -7.19 38.69
N ASN A 366 14.75 -6.19 39.59
CA ASN A 366 14.01 -6.17 40.84
C ASN A 366 13.01 -5.01 40.85
N LEU A 367 11.72 -5.32 40.80
CA LEU A 367 10.64 -4.33 40.77
C LEU A 367 9.91 -4.29 42.11
N ILE A 368 10.06 -3.16 42.82
CA ILE A 368 9.63 -2.98 44.20
C ILE A 368 8.51 -1.93 44.24
N ASP A 369 7.31 -2.32 43.83
CA ASP A 369 6.14 -1.44 43.96
C ASP A 369 5.47 -1.59 45.32
N ASN A 370 5.64 -0.57 46.16
CA ASN A 370 4.98 -0.44 47.47
C ASN A 370 3.56 0.19 47.38
N THR A 371 3.03 0.42 46.17
CA THR A 371 1.75 1.08 45.89
C THR A 371 0.78 0.19 45.12
N ILE A 372 -0.53 0.40 45.31
CA ILE A 372 -1.60 -0.48 44.80
C ILE A 372 -2.12 0.01 43.42
N ASP A 373 -1.44 0.97 42.77
CA ASP A 373 -2.10 1.89 41.80
C ASP A 373 -2.03 1.48 40.31
N THR A 374 -1.19 0.51 39.94
CA THR A 374 -1.06 -0.04 38.57
C THR A 374 -1.19 -1.56 38.60
N ASP A 375 -1.66 -2.20 37.52
CA ASP A 375 -1.79 -3.67 37.44
C ASP A 375 -0.55 -4.37 36.82
N THR A 376 0.26 -3.62 36.07
CA THR A 376 1.50 -4.09 35.43
C THR A 376 2.71 -3.38 36.04
N SER A 377 3.77 -4.14 36.32
CA SER A 377 5.05 -3.62 36.82
C SER A 377 6.16 -3.69 35.77
N PHE A 378 6.06 -4.61 34.80
CA PHE A 378 7.03 -4.74 33.70
C PHE A 378 6.31 -4.93 32.38
N SER A 379 6.62 -4.10 31.39
CA SER A 379 6.23 -4.28 29.99
C SER A 379 7.45 -4.27 29.07
N ILE A 380 7.44 -5.16 28.08
CA ILE A 380 8.33 -5.13 26.90
C ILE A 380 7.43 -5.16 25.67
N ASP A 381 7.31 -4.02 25.00
CA ASP A 381 6.35 -3.82 23.93
C ASP A 381 7.06 -3.46 22.62
N ALA A 382 6.86 -4.25 21.57
CA ALA A 382 7.31 -3.95 20.21
C ALA A 382 6.08 -3.75 19.32
N VAL A 383 5.89 -2.54 18.79
CA VAL A 383 4.67 -2.15 18.08
C VAL A 383 5.01 -1.52 16.74
N ASN A 384 4.50 -2.10 15.65
CA ASN A 384 4.57 -1.52 14.32
C ASN A 384 3.17 -1.20 13.77
N HIS A 385 2.98 0.04 13.33
CA HIS A 385 1.81 0.50 12.59
C HIS A 385 2.18 0.98 11.19
N SER A 386 1.65 0.35 10.14
CA SER A 386 1.91 0.74 8.75
C SER A 386 0.64 1.03 7.97
N TYR A 387 0.39 2.30 7.62
CA TYR A 387 -0.77 2.72 6.82
C TYR A 387 -0.31 3.27 5.47
N ILE A 388 -0.47 2.46 4.42
CA ILE A 388 0.04 2.71 3.08
C ILE A 388 -1.12 2.89 2.10
N TYR A 389 -1.08 3.99 1.35
CA TYR A 389 -2.01 4.33 0.29
C TYR A 389 -1.25 4.65 -1.00
N ASN A 390 -1.37 3.79 -2.01
CA ASN A 390 -0.72 3.95 -3.31
C ASN A 390 -1.78 4.04 -4.41
N ILE A 391 -2.05 5.27 -4.86
CA ILE A 391 -3.16 5.58 -5.76
C ILE A 391 -2.59 6.00 -7.13
N VAL A 392 -2.82 5.19 -8.16
CA VAL A 392 -2.31 5.43 -9.51
C VAL A 392 -3.39 5.53 -10.60
N GLY A 393 -3.18 6.38 -11.60
CA GLY A 393 -4.13 6.53 -12.72
C GLY A 393 -3.53 7.05 -14.03
N GLY A 394 -3.95 6.47 -15.15
CA GLY A 394 -3.34 6.67 -16.47
C GLY A 394 -4.39 6.74 -17.59
N VAL A 395 -4.67 7.94 -18.13
CA VAL A 395 -5.79 8.17 -19.06
C VAL A 395 -5.38 8.83 -20.38
N ALA A 396 -5.48 8.10 -21.49
CA ALA A 396 -5.10 8.59 -22.83
C ALA A 396 -6.31 8.74 -23.78
N LEU A 397 -6.64 9.98 -24.14
CA LEU A 397 -7.64 10.31 -25.16
C LEU A 397 -6.96 10.53 -26.52
N SER A 398 -7.48 9.97 -27.62
CA SER A 398 -6.83 10.05 -28.94
C SER A 398 -7.79 10.11 -30.13
N ASN A 399 -7.32 10.62 -31.28
CA ASN A 399 -8.00 10.53 -32.57
C ASN A 399 -7.52 9.35 -33.42
N SER A 400 -6.64 8.46 -32.95
CA SER A 400 -6.40 7.16 -33.63
C SER A 400 -5.98 6.08 -32.65
N THR A 401 -4.80 6.15 -32.05
CA THR A 401 -4.30 5.18 -31.07
C THR A 401 -4.16 5.84 -29.72
N GLY A 402 -4.73 5.26 -28.66
CA GLY A 402 -4.61 5.70 -27.27
C GLY A 402 -4.23 4.53 -26.36
N ILE A 403 -3.36 4.76 -25.38
CA ILE A 403 -2.88 3.76 -24.43
C ILE A 403 -2.81 4.37 -23.01
N GLY A 404 -3.67 3.92 -22.10
CA GLY A 404 -3.62 4.26 -20.68
C GLY A 404 -3.05 3.10 -19.85
N LEU A 405 -2.07 3.35 -18.99
CA LEU A 405 -1.47 2.33 -18.11
C LEU A 405 -1.34 2.84 -16.66
N SER A 406 -1.56 1.96 -15.69
CA SER A 406 -1.43 2.25 -14.26
C SER A 406 -0.98 1.02 -13.50
N ILE A 407 0.16 1.12 -12.81
CA ILE A 407 0.73 0.03 -12.02
C ILE A 407 1.08 0.59 -10.63
N GLY A 408 0.43 0.08 -9.59
CA GLY A 408 0.74 0.37 -8.20
C GLY A 408 1.17 -0.91 -7.50
N ILE A 409 2.33 -0.90 -6.87
CA ILE A 409 2.89 -2.02 -6.11
C ILE A 409 3.30 -1.51 -4.73
N ASN A 410 2.87 -2.20 -3.69
CA ASN A 410 3.37 -2.04 -2.33
C ASN A 410 4.11 -3.32 -1.97
N LYS A 411 5.36 -3.20 -1.51
CA LYS A 411 6.13 -4.25 -0.86
C LYS A 411 6.31 -3.85 0.60
N VAL A 412 5.91 -4.71 1.52
CA VAL A 412 5.98 -4.46 2.97
C VAL A 412 6.62 -5.67 3.61
N ASP A 413 7.78 -5.46 4.21
CA ASP A 413 8.48 -6.46 5.02
C ASP A 413 8.57 -5.91 6.45
N ARG A 414 7.94 -6.57 7.43
CA ARG A 414 7.98 -6.12 8.82
C ARG A 414 8.48 -7.21 9.74
N ASN A 415 9.30 -6.83 10.71
CA ASN A 415 9.90 -7.73 11.68
C ASN A 415 9.81 -7.09 13.06
N THR A 416 8.77 -7.45 13.80
CA THR A 416 8.43 -6.86 15.10
C THR A 416 8.63 -7.90 16.20
N GLN A 417 9.58 -7.66 17.10
CA GLN A 417 10.01 -8.62 18.10
C GLN A 417 10.08 -8.03 19.52
N ALA A 418 9.35 -8.64 20.44
CA ALA A 418 9.48 -8.40 21.88
C ALA A 418 10.12 -9.62 22.56
N SER A 419 11.13 -9.41 23.39
CA SER A 419 11.85 -10.53 24.01
C SER A 419 12.36 -10.29 25.42
N LEU A 420 12.19 -11.29 26.28
CA LEU A 420 12.66 -11.31 27.66
C LEU A 420 13.57 -12.52 27.90
N SER A 421 14.77 -12.26 28.41
CA SER A 421 15.67 -13.23 29.02
C SER A 421 16.17 -12.69 30.38
N GLY A 422 16.72 -13.57 31.23
CA GLY A 422 17.28 -13.18 32.53
C GLY A 422 16.32 -13.33 33.74
N ASP A 423 16.74 -12.79 34.88
CA ASP A 423 16.10 -12.99 36.19
C ASP A 423 15.22 -11.80 36.56
N VAL A 424 13.91 -12.03 36.67
CA VAL A 424 12.88 -11.02 36.98
C VAL A 424 12.17 -11.35 38.30
N THR A 425 12.24 -10.41 39.24
CA THR A 425 11.38 -10.39 40.43
C THR A 425 10.48 -9.17 40.39
N ALA A 426 9.18 -9.39 40.27
CA ALA A 426 8.16 -8.36 40.16
C ALA A 426 7.04 -8.58 41.19
N SER A 427 6.49 -7.49 41.74
CA SER A 427 5.35 -7.56 42.66
C SER A 427 3.98 -7.58 41.97
N LYS A 428 3.93 -7.45 40.63
CA LYS A 428 2.71 -7.37 39.82
C LYS A 428 2.89 -8.10 38.47
N SER A 429 2.12 -7.74 37.45
CA SER A 429 2.19 -8.39 36.12
C SER A 429 3.49 -8.05 35.37
N VAL A 430 3.96 -9.02 34.59
CA VAL A 430 5.00 -8.92 33.55
C VAL A 430 4.33 -9.19 32.20
N GLU A 431 4.56 -8.32 31.22
CA GLU A 431 3.97 -8.41 29.88
C GLU A 431 5.07 -8.29 28.82
N VAL A 432 5.02 -9.17 27.82
CA VAL A 432 5.90 -9.17 26.65
C VAL A 432 4.98 -9.22 25.42
N SER A 433 4.89 -8.12 24.68
CA SER A 433 3.90 -7.91 23.63
C SER A 433 4.53 -7.51 22.31
N ALA A 434 4.18 -8.19 21.22
CA ALA A 434 4.58 -7.83 19.86
C ALA A 434 3.35 -7.62 18.98
N LEU A 435 3.29 -6.53 18.21
CA LEU A 435 2.12 -6.16 17.39
C LEU A 435 2.54 -5.67 16.00
N ASN A 436 2.00 -6.28 14.94
CA ASN A 436 2.00 -5.73 13.58
C ASN A 436 0.57 -5.38 13.14
N ALA A 437 0.23 -4.10 13.11
CA ALA A 437 -1.07 -3.63 12.65
C ALA A 437 -0.95 -2.63 11.49
N GLY A 438 -2.04 -2.40 10.74
CA GLY A 438 -2.07 -1.38 9.70
C GLY A 438 -2.95 -1.71 8.50
N ARG A 439 -2.72 -0.98 7.39
CA ARG A 439 -3.52 -1.10 6.18
C ARG A 439 -2.71 -0.83 4.92
N ASN A 440 -2.77 -1.75 3.94
CA ASN A 440 -2.06 -1.63 2.66
C ASN A 440 -3.04 -1.48 1.50
N ASN A 441 -3.04 -0.31 0.85
CA ASN A 441 -3.92 0.01 -0.27
C ASN A 441 -3.10 0.22 -1.55
N ALA A 442 -3.35 -0.61 -2.56
CA ALA A 442 -2.88 -0.43 -3.93
C ALA A 442 -4.09 -0.20 -4.83
N TRP A 443 -4.27 1.02 -5.34
CA TRP A 443 -5.44 1.42 -6.13
C TRP A 443 -5.02 1.88 -7.52
N SER A 444 -5.60 1.30 -8.60
CA SER A 444 -5.21 1.63 -9.98
C SER A 444 -6.38 1.86 -10.93
N LEU A 445 -6.30 2.91 -11.77
CA LEU A 445 -7.34 3.21 -12.77
C LEU A 445 -6.74 3.62 -14.13
N ALA A 446 -6.86 2.75 -15.13
CA ALA A 446 -6.37 3.04 -16.48
C ALA A 446 -7.52 3.24 -17.48
N GLY A 447 -7.37 4.22 -18.37
CA GLY A 447 -8.39 4.56 -19.36
C GLY A 447 -7.81 4.91 -20.72
N SER A 448 -8.49 4.52 -21.79
CA SER A 448 -8.26 5.10 -23.10
C SER A 448 -9.53 5.26 -23.91
N VAL A 449 -9.64 6.39 -24.62
CA VAL A 449 -10.75 6.65 -25.53
C VAL A 449 -10.24 7.11 -26.89
N THR A 450 -10.83 6.60 -27.97
CA THR A 450 -10.61 7.14 -29.32
C THR A 450 -11.90 7.62 -29.98
N PHE A 451 -11.82 8.79 -30.64
CA PHE A 451 -12.99 9.50 -31.16
C PHE A 451 -12.93 9.75 -32.67
N ALA A 452 -14.10 9.83 -33.31
CA ALA A 452 -14.27 10.21 -34.70
C ALA A 452 -14.44 11.73 -34.86
N THR A 453 -13.31 12.45 -35.00
CA THR A 453 -13.22 13.91 -35.24
C THR A 453 -13.43 14.72 -33.95
N PRO A 454 -12.65 15.79 -33.69
CA PRO A 454 -12.66 16.46 -32.38
C PRO A 454 -13.94 17.27 -32.11
N PRO A 455 -14.30 17.50 -30.83
CA PRO A 455 -15.29 18.48 -30.45
C PRO A 455 -14.67 19.88 -30.52
N THR A 456 -14.75 20.53 -31.67
CA THR A 456 -14.45 21.96 -31.80
C THR A 456 -15.69 22.70 -32.27
N GLY A 457 -16.33 23.42 -31.34
CA GLY A 457 -17.18 24.53 -31.73
C GLY A 457 -16.29 25.69 -32.17
N ASP A 458 -16.24 25.94 -33.48
CA ASP A 458 -16.64 27.26 -33.96
C ASP A 458 -17.18 27.13 -35.39
N ALA A 459 -18.29 27.81 -35.67
CA ALA A 459 -19.05 27.68 -36.91
C ALA A 459 -19.15 29.05 -37.61
N THR A 460 -18.00 29.67 -37.86
CA THR A 460 -17.82 30.83 -38.75
C THR A 460 -16.44 30.69 -39.43
N SER A 461 -16.23 31.02 -40.71
CA SER A 461 -17.12 31.57 -41.75
C SER A 461 -16.67 31.09 -43.14
N VAL A 462 -17.63 30.80 -44.02
CA VAL A 462 -17.42 30.81 -45.47
C VAL A 462 -17.83 32.20 -45.98
N ASP A 463 -17.03 32.85 -46.83
CA ASP A 463 -17.42 33.31 -48.18
C ASP A 463 -16.17 33.83 -48.95
N PRO A 464 -16.25 34.35 -50.20
CA PRO A 464 -15.79 33.63 -51.38
C PRO A 464 -14.57 34.33 -52.04
N ASP A 465 -14.47 34.24 -53.37
CA ASP A 465 -13.53 34.99 -54.22
C ASP A 465 -12.05 34.56 -54.22
N GLU A 466 -11.80 33.30 -54.59
CA GLU A 466 -10.66 33.00 -55.49
C GLU A 466 -11.12 32.15 -56.70
N PHE A 467 -11.89 32.79 -57.58
CA PHE A 467 -12.26 32.25 -58.89
C PHE A 467 -11.18 32.59 -59.92
N HIS A 468 -10.33 31.62 -60.25
CA HIS A 468 -9.51 31.66 -61.47
C HIS A 468 -9.45 30.29 -62.15
N VAL A 469 -10.38 30.06 -63.08
CA VAL A 469 -10.35 28.96 -64.04
C VAL A 469 -9.44 29.34 -65.20
N SER A 470 -8.43 28.52 -65.52
CA SER A 470 -7.78 28.53 -66.84
C SER A 470 -8.34 27.41 -67.71
N THR A 471 -8.79 27.77 -68.90
CA THR A 471 -9.49 26.89 -69.83
C THR A 471 -8.55 25.95 -70.58
N GLU A 472 -8.32 24.75 -70.03
CA GLU A 472 -7.77 23.58 -70.74
C GLU A 472 -8.53 22.30 -70.30
N ASP A 473 -9.87 22.38 -70.33
CA ASP A 473 -10.72 21.18 -70.34
C ASP A 473 -10.65 20.49 -71.71
N ILE A 474 -11.00 19.19 -71.71
CA ILE A 474 -11.18 18.30 -72.88
C ILE A 474 -9.87 17.67 -73.40
N TYR A 475 -9.44 16.57 -72.76
CA TYR A 475 -9.62 15.22 -73.34
C TYR A 475 -9.48 14.12 -72.26
N ASP A 476 -10.45 13.20 -72.27
CA ASP A 476 -10.60 11.99 -71.42
C ASP A 476 -10.84 12.17 -69.90
N LEU A 477 -12.10 12.46 -69.58
CA LEU A 477 -12.72 12.23 -68.28
C LEU A 477 -13.83 11.19 -68.45
N SER A 478 -13.46 9.91 -68.37
CA SER A 478 -14.40 8.78 -68.34
C SER A 478 -14.39 7.97 -67.02
N ASP A 479 -13.86 8.57 -65.95
CA ASP A 479 -14.35 8.39 -64.57
C ASP A 479 -13.73 9.48 -63.67
N PRO A 480 -14.47 10.13 -62.76
CA PRO A 480 -13.85 10.99 -61.75
C PRO A 480 -13.05 10.12 -60.76
N PRO A 481 -11.87 10.56 -60.29
CA PRO A 481 -11.16 9.83 -59.25
C PRO A 481 -11.98 9.87 -57.95
N GLN A 482 -12.75 8.81 -57.71
CA GLN A 482 -13.39 8.53 -56.42
C GLN A 482 -12.38 8.81 -55.32
N SER A 483 -12.71 9.76 -54.44
CA SER A 483 -11.84 10.18 -53.36
C SER A 483 -11.51 8.94 -52.52
N ARG A 484 -10.25 8.49 -52.57
CA ARG A 484 -9.79 7.35 -51.78
C ARG A 484 -9.97 7.69 -50.31
N LYS A 485 -11.11 7.29 -49.72
CA LYS A 485 -11.39 7.41 -48.29
C LYS A 485 -10.18 6.87 -47.55
N LYS A 486 -9.44 7.76 -46.86
CA LYS A 486 -8.37 7.33 -45.95
C LYS A 486 -8.99 6.36 -44.95
N ILE A 487 -8.44 5.16 -44.86
CA ILE A 487 -8.85 4.18 -43.86
C ILE A 487 -8.62 4.81 -42.49
N SER A 488 -9.69 5.03 -41.73
CA SER A 488 -9.62 5.56 -40.37
C SER A 488 -9.42 4.39 -39.41
N VAL A 489 -8.46 4.51 -38.50
CA VAL A 489 -8.15 3.47 -37.51
C VAL A 489 -8.35 4.03 -36.12
N GLY A 490 -8.96 3.25 -35.24
CA GLY A 490 -9.16 3.52 -33.82
C GLY A 490 -8.63 2.35 -33.00
N ILE A 491 -7.75 2.61 -32.03
CA ILE A 491 -7.21 1.61 -31.10
C ILE A 491 -7.17 2.26 -29.71
N ALA A 492 -8.01 1.82 -28.79
CA ALA A 492 -7.95 2.18 -27.38
C ALA A 492 -7.39 0.99 -26.58
N ALA A 493 -6.33 1.22 -25.81
CA ALA A 493 -5.76 0.22 -24.90
C ALA A 493 -5.75 0.75 -23.45
N ALA A 494 -6.16 -0.07 -22.48
CA ALA A 494 -6.14 0.27 -21.06
C ALA A 494 -5.59 -0.89 -20.22
N GLY A 495 -4.64 -0.64 -19.32
CA GLY A 495 -4.04 -1.66 -18.45
C GLY A 495 -3.86 -1.16 -17.01
N ALA A 496 -4.51 -1.80 -16.05
CA ALA A 496 -4.43 -1.45 -14.63
C ALA A 496 -3.90 -2.62 -13.79
N SER A 497 -3.00 -2.34 -12.86
CA SER A 497 -2.40 -3.30 -11.95
C SER A 497 -2.31 -2.72 -10.54
N SER A 498 -2.82 -3.44 -9.55
CA SER A 498 -2.63 -3.13 -8.12
C SER A 498 -2.11 -4.36 -7.41
N VAL A 499 -0.99 -4.24 -6.69
CA VAL A 499 -0.36 -5.38 -6.01
C VAL A 499 0.08 -5.00 -4.60
N ASN A 500 -0.29 -5.81 -3.61
CA ASN A 500 0.34 -5.81 -2.29
C ASN A 500 1.15 -7.11 -2.15
N LEU A 501 2.44 -6.97 -1.80
CA LEU A 501 3.37 -8.05 -1.49
C LEU A 501 3.79 -7.87 -0.02
N ILE A 502 3.22 -8.67 0.87
CA ILE A 502 3.32 -8.45 2.32
C ILE A 502 4.02 -9.66 2.97
N ASN A 503 5.01 -9.38 3.81
CA ASN A 503 5.73 -10.37 4.61
C ASN A 503 5.92 -9.83 6.02
N ASP A 504 5.03 -10.21 6.93
CA ASP A 504 5.05 -9.77 8.32
C ASP A 504 5.52 -10.89 9.24
N THR A 505 6.46 -10.57 10.13
CA THR A 505 6.89 -11.42 11.24
C THR A 505 6.65 -10.69 12.56
N THR A 506 5.90 -11.32 13.46
CA THR A 506 5.59 -10.82 14.80
C THR A 506 5.98 -11.87 15.83
N CYS A 507 6.83 -11.55 16.80
CA CYS A 507 7.21 -12.51 17.82
C CYS A 507 7.39 -11.92 19.22
N ALA A 508 6.63 -12.44 20.18
CA ALA A 508 6.83 -12.23 21.61
C ALA A 508 7.39 -13.50 22.24
N LYS A 509 8.56 -13.40 22.88
CA LYS A 509 9.27 -14.58 23.40
C LYS A 509 9.85 -14.36 24.80
N VAL A 510 9.71 -15.38 25.65
CA VAL A 510 10.41 -15.49 26.93
C VAL A 510 11.36 -16.68 26.83
N THR A 511 12.66 -16.44 26.93
CA THR A 511 13.71 -17.45 26.69
C THR A 511 14.74 -17.41 27.80
N ASN A 512 15.15 -18.56 28.34
CA ASN A 512 16.17 -18.65 29.40
C ASN A 512 15.90 -17.72 30.61
N ALA A 513 14.63 -17.53 30.97
CA ALA A 513 14.24 -16.55 31.98
C ALA A 513 13.86 -17.22 33.32
N THR A 514 14.12 -16.53 34.43
CA THR A 514 13.59 -16.88 35.75
C THR A 514 12.60 -15.81 36.20
N ILE A 515 11.30 -16.11 36.26
CA ILE A 515 10.27 -15.10 36.52
C ILE A 515 9.51 -15.43 37.82
N THR A 516 9.44 -14.43 38.70
CA THR A 516 8.55 -14.41 39.88
C THR A 516 7.71 -13.13 39.80
N ALA A 517 6.40 -13.27 39.63
CA ALA A 517 5.46 -12.17 39.34
C ALA A 517 4.04 -12.55 39.80
N ASP A 518 3.08 -11.62 39.72
CA ASP A 518 1.66 -11.96 39.91
C ASP A 518 1.02 -12.50 38.62
N ASN A 519 1.42 -12.04 37.44
CA ASN A 519 0.97 -12.57 36.15
C ASN A 519 2.12 -12.47 35.13
N LEU A 520 2.11 -13.33 34.12
CA LEU A 520 3.02 -13.32 32.97
C LEU A 520 2.20 -13.46 31.69
N LYS A 521 2.26 -12.45 30.85
CA LYS A 521 1.62 -12.44 29.53
C LYS A 521 2.69 -12.39 28.45
N VAL A 522 2.61 -13.29 27.49
CA VAL A 522 3.43 -13.30 26.27
C VAL A 522 2.45 -13.30 25.10
N ILE A 523 2.34 -12.17 24.41
CA ILE A 523 1.26 -11.93 23.44
C ILE A 523 1.87 -11.50 22.11
N SER A 524 1.46 -12.13 21.01
CA SER A 524 1.73 -11.65 19.66
C SER A 524 0.43 -11.37 18.93
N LYS A 525 0.35 -10.20 18.32
CA LYS A 525 -0.86 -9.70 17.66
C LYS A 525 -0.62 -9.29 16.22
N TYR A 526 -1.66 -9.43 15.42
CA TYR A 526 -1.68 -8.92 14.04
C TYR A 526 -3.08 -8.41 13.68
N ALA A 527 -3.12 -7.28 12.98
CA ALA A 527 -4.35 -6.70 12.45
C ALA A 527 -4.01 -5.87 11.19
N THR A 528 -3.91 -6.53 10.04
CA THR A 528 -3.44 -5.89 8.79
C THR A 528 -4.39 -6.13 7.63
N SER A 529 -5.03 -5.06 7.16
CA SER A 529 -6.01 -5.11 6.06
C SER A 529 -5.42 -4.70 4.72
N ASN A 530 -5.66 -5.50 3.68
CA ASN A 530 -4.92 -5.47 2.42
C ASN A 530 -5.87 -5.33 1.21
N TYR A 531 -5.85 -4.18 0.55
CA TYR A 531 -6.77 -3.82 -0.53
C TYR A 531 -6.02 -3.59 -1.85
N ALA A 532 -6.17 -4.49 -2.80
CA ALA A 532 -5.77 -4.35 -4.20
C ALA A 532 -7.01 -4.05 -5.04
N ILE A 533 -7.23 -2.79 -5.40
CA ILE A 533 -8.45 -2.33 -6.09
C ILE A 533 -8.06 -1.70 -7.43
N GLY A 534 -8.85 -1.91 -8.48
CA GLY A 534 -8.67 -1.13 -9.69
C GLY A 534 -9.52 -1.53 -10.86
N GLY A 535 -9.30 -0.82 -11.97
CA GLY A 535 -10.02 -1.15 -13.19
C GLY A 535 -9.58 -0.44 -14.46
N THR A 536 -10.21 -0.85 -15.55
CA THR A 536 -9.88 -0.40 -16.91
C THR A 536 -11.09 0.05 -17.72
N LEU A 537 -10.88 1.03 -18.60
CA LEU A 537 -11.88 1.43 -19.58
C LEU A 537 -11.25 1.72 -20.94
N ALA A 538 -11.53 0.90 -21.94
CA ALA A 538 -11.10 1.11 -23.33
C ALA A 538 -12.31 1.38 -24.24
N LEU A 539 -12.37 2.56 -24.87
CA LEU A 539 -13.48 2.98 -25.73
C LEU A 539 -12.94 3.39 -27.10
N SER A 540 -13.34 2.74 -28.20
CA SER A 540 -12.86 3.09 -29.54
C SER A 540 -14.00 3.39 -30.51
N LYS A 541 -13.99 4.57 -31.14
CA LYS A 541 -15.06 5.03 -32.04
C LYS A 541 -14.51 5.59 -33.35
N LYS A 542 -14.54 4.80 -34.44
CA LYS A 542 -14.01 5.18 -35.77
C LYS A 542 -14.75 4.58 -36.97
N ASP A 543 -14.81 5.31 -38.08
CA ASP A 543 -15.54 4.88 -39.29
C ASP A 543 -14.90 3.74 -40.10
N GLY A 544 -13.66 3.35 -39.78
CA GLY A 544 -12.94 2.25 -40.40
C GLY A 544 -12.72 1.08 -39.43
N ILE A 545 -11.46 0.79 -39.12
CA ILE A 545 -11.09 -0.26 -38.16
C ILE A 545 -11.17 0.33 -36.75
N SER A 546 -11.77 -0.40 -35.79
CA SER A 546 -11.89 0.06 -34.40
C SER A 546 -11.57 -1.06 -33.41
N ALA A 547 -10.71 -0.81 -32.42
CA ALA A 547 -10.21 -1.80 -31.47
C ALA A 547 -10.28 -1.29 -30.02
N GLY A 548 -10.91 -2.05 -29.13
CA GLY A 548 -10.87 -1.82 -27.68
C GLY A 548 -10.11 -2.95 -26.97
N LEU A 549 -9.06 -2.64 -26.22
CA LEU A 549 -8.24 -3.62 -25.50
C LEU A 549 -8.14 -3.21 -24.02
N ALA A 550 -8.55 -4.06 -23.10
CA ALA A 550 -8.53 -3.75 -21.67
C ALA A 550 -8.00 -4.91 -20.82
N GLY A 551 -7.27 -4.62 -19.74
CA GLY A 551 -6.68 -5.63 -18.86
C GLY A 551 -6.52 -5.13 -17.42
N ALA A 552 -7.13 -5.81 -16.45
CA ALA A 552 -6.98 -5.51 -15.03
C ALA A 552 -6.32 -6.68 -14.28
N TYR A 553 -5.33 -6.41 -13.43
CA TYR A 553 -4.76 -7.36 -12.47
C TYR A 553 -4.78 -6.78 -11.05
N MET A 554 -5.41 -7.47 -10.11
CA MET A 554 -5.44 -7.08 -8.69
C MET A 554 -4.92 -8.24 -7.86
N GLY A 555 -3.89 -8.02 -7.04
CA GLY A 555 -3.22 -9.09 -6.31
C GLY A 555 -2.84 -8.73 -4.89
N ASN A 556 -3.27 -9.52 -3.91
CA ASN A 556 -2.62 -9.58 -2.61
C ASN A 556 -1.88 -10.91 -2.51
N ILE A 557 -0.58 -10.86 -2.24
CA ILE A 557 0.26 -12.02 -1.92
C ILE A 557 0.85 -11.75 -0.55
N ILE A 558 0.39 -12.49 0.44
CA ILE A 558 0.63 -12.19 1.85
C ILE A 558 1.22 -13.41 2.56
N THR A 559 2.25 -13.19 3.36
CA THR A 559 2.80 -14.17 4.29
C THR A 559 2.85 -13.56 5.68
N PHE A 560 2.31 -14.28 6.67
CA PHE A 560 2.33 -13.89 8.07
C PHE A 560 3.01 -14.98 8.91
N ASP A 561 3.93 -14.61 9.79
CA ASP A 561 4.53 -15.49 10.80
C ASP A 561 4.41 -14.85 12.18
N THR A 562 3.43 -15.29 12.98
CA THR A 562 3.11 -14.74 14.30
C THR A 562 3.31 -15.79 15.38
N GLN A 563 4.24 -15.54 16.32
CA GLN A 563 4.65 -16.53 17.32
C GLN A 563 4.78 -15.97 18.74
N ALA A 564 4.01 -16.52 19.68
CA ALA A 564 4.13 -16.20 21.10
C ALA A 564 4.63 -17.43 21.88
N TYR A 565 5.74 -17.35 22.61
CA TYR A 565 6.26 -18.53 23.31
C TYR A 565 7.09 -18.30 24.57
N ILE A 566 7.12 -19.35 25.41
CA ILE A 566 7.99 -19.48 26.57
C ILE A 566 8.87 -20.71 26.38
N SER A 567 10.20 -20.53 26.34
CA SER A 567 11.15 -21.65 26.21
C SER A 567 12.26 -21.60 27.24
N ASP A 568 12.74 -22.78 27.64
CA ASP A 568 13.90 -22.99 28.55
C ASP A 568 13.85 -22.18 29.87
N SER A 569 12.65 -21.84 30.33
CA SER A 569 12.42 -20.85 31.40
C SER A 569 11.85 -21.49 32.68
N THR A 570 11.97 -20.77 33.81
CA THR A 570 11.43 -21.18 35.12
C THR A 570 10.51 -20.10 35.68
N ILE A 571 9.23 -20.42 35.83
CA ILE A 571 8.17 -19.51 36.31
C ILE A 571 7.70 -19.96 37.69
N ARG A 572 7.57 -19.04 38.67
CA ARG A 572 7.31 -19.38 40.09
C ARG A 572 6.02 -18.76 40.68
N SER A 573 5.68 -19.21 41.88
CA SER A 573 4.36 -19.05 42.52
C SER A 573 3.81 -17.62 42.52
N GLY A 574 2.54 -17.49 42.14
CA GLY A 574 1.79 -16.22 42.06
C GLY A 574 1.23 -15.97 40.65
N VAL A 575 2.01 -16.40 39.65
CA VAL A 575 1.87 -16.08 38.22
C VAL A 575 0.67 -16.76 37.54
N GLU A 576 -0.28 -16.01 36.98
CA GLU A 576 -1.11 -16.53 35.87
C GLU A 576 -0.26 -16.49 34.59
N VAL A 577 -0.15 -17.59 33.85
CA VAL A 577 0.69 -17.65 32.64
C VAL A 577 -0.19 -17.67 31.39
N GLN A 578 0.01 -16.71 30.50
CA GLN A 578 -0.67 -16.62 29.22
C GLN A 578 0.36 -16.55 28.08
N SER A 579 0.25 -17.46 27.10
CA SER A 579 1.03 -17.43 25.85
C SER A 579 0.05 -17.44 24.68
N LEU A 580 -0.13 -16.27 24.07
CA LEU A 580 -1.28 -15.97 23.21
C LEU A 580 -0.83 -15.44 21.85
N VAL A 581 -1.33 -16.04 20.77
CA VAL A 581 -1.42 -15.39 19.45
C VAL A 581 -2.88 -15.09 19.16
N GLU A 582 -3.20 -13.82 18.95
CA GLU A 582 -4.56 -13.32 18.74
C GLU A 582 -4.58 -12.20 17.70
N GLU A 583 -5.64 -12.13 16.90
CA GLU A 583 -5.96 -10.91 16.13
C GLU A 583 -6.23 -9.74 17.10
N GLU A 584 -5.80 -8.53 16.74
CA GLU A 584 -6.18 -7.33 17.50
C GLU A 584 -7.57 -6.83 17.10
N GLU A 585 -8.47 -6.69 18.09
CA GLU A 585 -9.80 -6.12 17.91
C GLU A 585 -9.70 -4.59 17.72
N ASN A 586 -9.55 -4.16 16.47
CA ASN A 586 -9.45 -2.75 16.10
C ASN A 586 -10.85 -2.09 16.08
N PRO A 587 -11.13 -1.08 16.92
CA PRO A 587 -12.45 -0.44 16.98
C PRO A 587 -12.78 0.44 15.75
N ASP A 588 -11.80 0.78 14.92
CA ASP A 588 -11.98 1.64 13.74
C ASP A 588 -12.02 0.85 12.40
N GLU A 589 -11.67 -0.44 12.39
CA GLU A 589 -11.60 -1.27 11.17
C GLU A 589 -12.07 -2.72 11.42
N ASP A 590 -13.07 -3.18 10.66
CA ASP A 590 -13.49 -4.60 10.67
C ASP A 590 -12.42 -5.50 10.00
N LEU A 591 -11.92 -6.50 10.76
CA LEU A 591 -11.26 -7.75 10.31
C LEU A 591 -9.90 -7.67 9.58
N ASN A 592 -9.06 -8.71 9.73
CA ASN A 592 -7.96 -9.04 8.81
C ASN A 592 -8.49 -9.38 7.40
N ILE A 593 -8.69 -8.36 6.55
CA ILE A 593 -9.30 -8.51 5.22
C ILE A 593 -8.25 -8.55 4.10
N GLY A 594 -8.28 -9.60 3.27
CA GLY A 594 -7.60 -9.69 1.97
C GLY A 594 -8.55 -9.41 0.80
N MET A 595 -8.48 -8.22 0.20
CA MET A 595 -9.44 -7.76 -0.82
C MET A 595 -8.80 -7.47 -2.19
N ALA A 596 -9.24 -8.18 -3.23
CA ALA A 596 -8.79 -7.98 -4.62
C ALA A 596 -9.98 -7.67 -5.54
N LEU A 597 -10.17 -6.40 -5.93
CA LEU A 597 -11.34 -5.92 -6.68
C LEU A 597 -10.95 -5.37 -8.07
N GLY A 598 -11.05 -6.21 -9.10
CA GLY A 598 -10.74 -5.87 -10.49
C GLY A 598 -11.98 -5.70 -11.35
N GLY A 599 -12.20 -4.52 -11.93
CA GLY A 599 -13.31 -4.24 -12.85
C GLY A 599 -12.87 -3.70 -14.22
N GLY A 600 -13.68 -3.84 -15.27
CA GLY A 600 -13.41 -3.07 -16.49
C GLY A 600 -14.43 -3.15 -17.62
N GLY A 601 -14.28 -2.20 -18.56
CA GLY A 601 -15.09 -2.06 -19.75
C GLY A 601 -14.26 -1.96 -21.03
N SER A 602 -14.67 -2.65 -22.10
CA SER A 602 -14.06 -2.50 -23.42
C SER A 602 -15.14 -2.37 -24.51
N VAL A 603 -15.20 -1.24 -25.22
CA VAL A 603 -16.23 -0.94 -26.22
C VAL A 603 -15.58 -0.48 -27.52
N SER A 604 -16.00 -1.04 -28.65
CA SER A 604 -15.52 -0.62 -29.98
C SER A 604 -16.66 -0.53 -30.99
N TRP A 605 -16.82 0.66 -31.59
CA TRP A 605 -17.92 1.03 -32.49
C TRP A 605 -17.42 1.79 -33.73
N GLY A 606 -18.16 1.74 -34.84
CA GLY A 606 -17.67 2.26 -36.11
C GLY A 606 -18.58 2.06 -37.31
N GLY A 607 -18.45 2.94 -38.31
CA GLY A 607 -19.32 2.99 -39.51
C GLY A 607 -19.27 1.75 -40.43
N ASN A 608 -18.26 0.89 -40.29
CA ASN A 608 -18.20 -0.44 -40.93
C ASN A 608 -17.98 -1.51 -39.85
N PHE A 609 -19.08 -1.96 -39.24
CA PHE A 609 -19.03 -2.79 -38.02
C PHE A 609 -18.24 -4.10 -38.14
N ASN A 610 -18.17 -4.70 -39.33
CA ASN A 610 -17.37 -5.91 -39.62
C ASN A 610 -15.85 -5.75 -39.40
N GLN A 611 -15.36 -4.56 -39.04
CA GLN A 611 -13.94 -4.29 -38.73
C GLN A 611 -13.75 -3.75 -37.30
N ASN A 612 -14.75 -3.91 -36.43
CA ASN A 612 -14.69 -3.54 -35.02
C ASN A 612 -14.46 -4.77 -34.13
N PHE A 613 -13.44 -4.72 -33.27
CA PHE A 613 -13.20 -5.75 -32.26
C PHE A 613 -12.97 -5.17 -30.86
N ALA A 614 -13.29 -5.94 -29.82
CA ALA A 614 -12.98 -5.61 -28.44
C ALA A 614 -12.59 -6.86 -27.62
N LEU A 615 -11.53 -6.72 -26.82
CA LEU A 615 -11.01 -7.72 -25.89
C LEU A 615 -10.95 -7.12 -24.48
N ILE A 616 -11.28 -7.92 -23.46
CA ILE A 616 -11.02 -7.57 -22.06
C ILE A 616 -10.60 -8.77 -21.21
N GLY A 617 -9.60 -8.57 -20.34
CA GLY A 617 -9.23 -9.50 -19.28
C GLY A 617 -9.34 -8.85 -17.89
N SER A 618 -9.77 -9.62 -16.89
CA SER A 618 -9.69 -9.24 -15.49
C SER A 618 -9.22 -10.45 -14.69
N PHE A 619 -8.16 -10.29 -13.89
CA PHE A 619 -7.64 -11.31 -12.98
C PHE A 619 -7.51 -10.71 -11.58
N SER A 620 -8.17 -11.32 -10.61
CA SER A 620 -8.06 -10.97 -9.19
C SER A 620 -7.50 -12.16 -8.41
N LEU A 621 -6.47 -11.89 -7.61
CA LEU A 621 -5.69 -12.86 -6.85
C LEU A 621 -5.67 -12.45 -5.38
N ASN A 622 -6.06 -13.35 -4.49
CA ASN A 622 -5.65 -13.34 -3.09
C ASN A 622 -4.91 -14.65 -2.82
N LYS A 623 -3.67 -14.59 -2.33
CA LYS A 623 -2.97 -15.73 -1.75
C LYS A 623 -2.45 -15.35 -0.37
N ILE A 624 -2.87 -16.08 0.65
CA ILE A 624 -2.46 -15.92 2.04
C ILE A 624 -1.74 -17.19 2.50
N ASN A 625 -0.58 -17.02 3.14
CA ASN A 625 0.15 -18.08 3.82
C ASN A 625 0.38 -17.69 5.29
N LYS A 626 -0.26 -18.39 6.24
CA LYS A 626 -0.28 -18.03 7.66
C LYS A 626 0.46 -19.06 8.53
N THR A 627 1.39 -18.61 9.38
CA THR A 627 1.97 -19.40 10.47
C THR A 627 1.66 -18.71 11.80
N ILE A 628 0.85 -19.37 12.63
CA ILE A 628 0.35 -18.82 13.89
C ILE A 628 0.61 -19.85 14.99
N VAL A 629 1.55 -19.55 15.89
CA VAL A 629 2.08 -20.54 16.85
C VAL A 629 2.17 -19.97 18.26
N ALA A 630 1.48 -20.61 19.21
CA ALA A 630 1.60 -20.33 20.64
C ALA A 630 2.14 -21.57 21.37
N TYR A 631 3.20 -21.44 22.18
CA TYR A 631 3.73 -22.61 22.87
C TYR A 631 4.52 -22.37 24.16
N ILE A 632 4.63 -23.44 24.93
CA ILE A 632 5.57 -23.55 26.04
C ILE A 632 6.43 -24.80 25.84
N GLU A 633 7.76 -24.62 25.78
CA GLU A 633 8.72 -25.71 25.56
C GLU A 633 9.83 -25.74 26.63
N ASN A 634 10.33 -26.94 26.97
CA ASN A 634 11.48 -27.19 27.85
C ASN A 634 11.47 -26.45 29.20
N SER A 635 10.32 -26.00 29.66
CA SER A 635 10.17 -25.05 30.77
C SER A 635 9.64 -25.72 32.05
N THR A 636 9.77 -25.01 33.18
CA THR A 636 9.21 -25.44 34.47
C THR A 636 8.30 -24.34 35.00
N ILE A 637 7.01 -24.64 35.17
CA ILE A 637 6.01 -23.72 35.73
C ILE A 637 5.57 -24.23 37.10
N ASP A 638 5.67 -23.40 38.13
CA ASP A 638 5.14 -23.69 39.47
C ASP A 638 4.29 -22.51 39.95
N THR A 639 2.98 -22.62 39.84
CA THR A 639 2.01 -21.57 40.17
C THR A 639 0.77 -22.11 40.89
N THR A 640 -0.01 -21.21 41.47
CA THR A 640 -1.33 -21.47 42.06
C THR A 640 -2.48 -21.01 41.17
N LYS A 641 -2.19 -20.33 40.05
CA LYS A 641 -3.18 -19.83 39.07
C LYS A 641 -3.20 -20.70 37.82
N ASP A 642 -3.95 -20.28 36.81
CA ASP A 642 -4.15 -21.01 35.56
C ASP A 642 -3.02 -20.74 34.54
N VAL A 643 -2.88 -21.66 33.58
CA VAL A 643 -1.94 -21.55 32.45
C VAL A 643 -2.71 -21.71 31.14
N ASN A 644 -2.65 -20.69 30.29
CA ASN A 644 -3.39 -20.61 29.03
C ASN A 644 -2.43 -20.48 27.84
N ILE A 645 -2.55 -21.39 26.86
CA ILE A 645 -1.85 -21.32 25.57
C ILE A 645 -2.91 -21.21 24.48
N LYS A 646 -2.87 -20.16 23.66
CA LYS A 646 -3.90 -19.91 22.64
C LYS A 646 -3.29 -19.45 21.34
N ALA A 647 -3.68 -20.08 20.24
CA ALA A 647 -3.36 -19.66 18.89
C ALA A 647 -4.69 -19.48 18.13
N ARG A 648 -5.08 -18.23 17.84
CA ARG A 648 -6.32 -17.93 17.09
C ARG A 648 -5.97 -17.27 15.76
N ASP A 649 -6.60 -17.75 14.69
CA ASP A 649 -6.80 -16.99 13.46
C ASP A 649 -8.25 -16.62 13.24
N ASN A 650 -8.45 -15.50 12.57
CA ASN A 650 -9.73 -15.04 12.04
C ASN A 650 -9.44 -14.25 10.75
N SER A 651 -9.69 -14.85 9.59
CA SER A 651 -9.26 -14.33 8.28
C SER A 651 -10.45 -14.16 7.33
N GLN A 652 -10.52 -13.04 6.61
CA GLN A 652 -11.54 -12.86 5.57
C GLN A 652 -10.93 -12.51 4.21
N ILE A 653 -11.27 -13.29 3.17
CA ILE A 653 -10.78 -13.11 1.81
C ILE A 653 -11.94 -12.74 0.88
N ILE A 654 -11.82 -11.63 0.16
CA ILE A 654 -12.80 -11.20 -0.84
C ILE A 654 -12.11 -10.97 -2.20
N THR A 655 -12.47 -11.78 -3.19
CA THR A 655 -11.89 -11.77 -4.53
C THR A 655 -12.99 -11.45 -5.55
N VAL A 656 -12.89 -10.33 -6.26
CA VAL A 656 -13.85 -9.92 -7.31
C VAL A 656 -13.12 -9.65 -8.62
N ALA A 657 -13.46 -10.39 -9.67
CA ALA A 657 -13.03 -10.15 -11.04
C ALA A 657 -14.24 -9.90 -11.94
N GLY A 658 -14.31 -8.72 -12.57
CA GLY A 658 -15.49 -8.27 -13.34
C GLY A 658 -15.12 -7.64 -14.67
N ASN A 659 -15.82 -7.99 -15.76
CA ASN A 659 -15.70 -7.26 -17.02
C ASN A 659 -16.97 -7.22 -17.88
N LEU A 660 -17.07 -6.15 -18.68
CA LEU A 660 -18.09 -5.94 -19.70
C LEU A 660 -17.43 -5.58 -21.04
N VAL A 661 -17.82 -6.24 -22.14
CA VAL A 661 -17.27 -5.96 -23.48
C VAL A 661 -18.34 -5.84 -24.55
N PHE A 662 -18.21 -4.87 -25.47
CA PHE A 662 -19.16 -4.67 -26.57
C PHE A 662 -18.47 -4.26 -27.89
N SER A 663 -18.62 -5.05 -28.96
CA SER A 663 -18.15 -4.69 -30.30
C SER A 663 -18.78 -5.58 -31.39
N GLY A 664 -18.39 -5.42 -32.66
CA GLY A 664 -18.77 -6.34 -33.75
C GLY A 664 -18.24 -7.76 -33.51
N LEU A 665 -17.00 -7.85 -33.01
CA LEU A 665 -16.36 -9.06 -32.48
C LEU A 665 -15.93 -8.80 -31.04
N SER A 666 -16.57 -9.42 -30.04
CA SER A 666 -16.27 -9.18 -28.61
C SER A 666 -15.83 -10.45 -27.88
N ALA A 667 -14.82 -10.32 -27.01
CA ALA A 667 -14.33 -11.39 -26.15
C ALA A 667 -13.93 -10.87 -24.76
N GLY A 668 -14.46 -11.48 -23.70
CA GLY A 668 -14.17 -11.13 -22.30
C GLY A 668 -13.77 -12.35 -21.48
N ALA A 669 -12.84 -12.18 -20.54
CA ALA A 669 -12.40 -13.24 -19.61
C ALA A 669 -12.19 -12.68 -18.20
N ALA A 670 -12.92 -13.20 -17.22
CA ALA A 670 -12.74 -12.93 -15.79
C ALA A 670 -12.15 -14.16 -15.10
N ILE A 671 -11.17 -13.96 -14.23
CA ILE A 671 -10.59 -15.00 -13.38
C ILE A 671 -10.52 -14.46 -11.95
N GLY A 672 -11.18 -15.11 -11.00
CA GLY A 672 -10.91 -14.97 -9.58
C GLY A 672 -10.09 -16.17 -9.09
N TYR A 673 -9.07 -15.92 -8.29
CA TYR A 673 -8.30 -16.94 -7.58
C TYR A 673 -8.12 -16.51 -6.14
N ALA A 674 -8.59 -17.35 -5.22
CA ALA A 674 -8.35 -17.22 -3.79
C ALA A 674 -7.68 -18.50 -3.29
N GLU A 675 -6.66 -18.35 -2.45
CA GLU A 675 -5.92 -19.45 -1.86
C GLU A 675 -5.44 -19.08 -0.46
N GLU A 676 -5.80 -19.91 0.52
CA GLU A 676 -5.37 -19.79 1.90
C GLU A 676 -4.67 -21.08 2.33
N GLU A 677 -3.38 -20.98 2.64
CA GLU A 677 -2.59 -22.09 3.21
C GLU A 677 -2.14 -21.69 4.63
N GLY A 678 -2.19 -22.60 5.59
CA GLY A 678 -1.96 -22.24 6.99
C GLY A 678 -1.38 -23.32 7.89
N THR A 679 -0.67 -22.88 8.93
CA THR A 679 -0.29 -23.70 10.09
C THR A 679 -0.71 -22.95 11.36
N ILE A 680 -1.60 -23.54 12.15
CA ILE A 680 -2.08 -22.96 13.42
C ILE A 680 -1.83 -23.96 14.55
N LYS A 681 -0.96 -23.61 15.50
CA LYS A 681 -0.47 -24.56 16.51
C LYS A 681 -0.46 -23.96 17.92
N ALA A 682 -1.09 -24.65 18.86
CA ALA A 682 -1.01 -24.36 20.29
C ALA A 682 -0.44 -25.58 21.03
N TYR A 683 0.68 -25.48 21.74
CA TYR A 683 1.25 -26.69 22.36
C TYR A 683 2.08 -26.50 23.64
N PHE A 684 2.12 -27.57 24.44
CA PHE A 684 2.97 -27.71 25.62
C PHE A 684 3.90 -28.91 25.43
N LEU A 685 5.21 -28.66 25.34
CA LEU A 685 6.21 -29.64 24.93
C LEU A 685 7.34 -29.78 25.96
N ASN A 686 7.69 -31.02 26.32
CA ASN A 686 8.87 -31.36 27.13
C ASN A 686 9.03 -30.56 28.44
N SER A 687 7.91 -30.12 29.02
CA SER A 687 7.85 -29.18 30.15
C SER A 687 7.23 -29.83 31.39
N ASP A 688 7.46 -29.21 32.55
CA ASP A 688 6.83 -29.58 33.83
C ASP A 688 5.93 -28.44 34.32
N ILE A 689 4.77 -28.77 34.90
CA ILE A 689 3.79 -27.79 35.40
C ILE A 689 3.14 -28.26 36.71
N SER A 690 3.05 -27.32 37.65
CA SER A 690 2.21 -27.34 38.84
C SER A 690 1.35 -26.08 38.80
N ALA A 691 0.03 -26.21 38.65
CA ALA A 691 -0.88 -25.07 38.41
C ALA A 691 -2.33 -25.38 38.86
N SER A 692 -3.23 -24.39 38.80
CA SER A 692 -4.68 -24.60 38.98
C SER A 692 -5.27 -25.38 37.82
N SER A 693 -5.11 -24.91 36.59
CA SER A 693 -5.51 -25.58 35.35
C SER A 693 -4.49 -25.37 34.23
N LEU A 694 -4.60 -26.17 33.17
CA LEU A 694 -3.87 -26.00 31.91
C LEU A 694 -4.86 -26.03 30.74
N SER A 695 -4.98 -24.93 30.02
CA SER A 695 -5.78 -24.80 28.80
C SER A 695 -4.88 -24.58 27.59
N ILE A 696 -5.11 -25.34 26.52
CA ILE A 696 -4.39 -25.23 25.24
C ILE A 696 -5.43 -25.21 24.12
N SER A 697 -5.50 -24.12 23.35
CA SER A 697 -6.52 -23.93 22.32
C SER A 697 -5.91 -23.45 21.00
N SER A 698 -6.24 -24.12 19.91
CA SER A 698 -6.02 -23.63 18.54
C SER A 698 -7.37 -23.36 17.90
N SER A 699 -7.61 -22.14 17.41
CA SER A 699 -8.85 -21.74 16.75
C SER A 699 -8.57 -21.18 15.36
N ASP A 700 -9.39 -21.54 14.39
CA ASP A 700 -9.38 -20.95 13.04
C ASP A 700 -10.81 -20.63 12.60
N GLU A 701 -11.04 -19.41 12.15
CA GLU A 701 -12.33 -18.90 11.68
C GLU A 701 -12.07 -18.16 10.36
N SER A 702 -12.28 -18.81 9.21
CA SER A 702 -11.92 -18.21 7.91
C SER A 702 -13.09 -18.15 6.93
N GLU A 703 -13.33 -16.97 6.36
CA GLU A 703 -14.41 -16.71 5.41
C GLU A 703 -13.87 -16.25 4.03
N GLU A 704 -14.16 -17.02 2.99
CA GLU A 704 -13.78 -16.70 1.62
C GLU A 704 -14.98 -16.39 0.72
N HIS A 705 -14.90 -15.30 -0.02
CA HIS A 705 -15.91 -14.86 -0.98
C HIS A 705 -15.26 -14.55 -2.34
N LEU A 706 -15.59 -15.35 -3.36
CA LEU A 706 -15.06 -15.22 -4.71
C LEU A 706 -16.19 -14.95 -5.71
N TYR A 707 -16.09 -13.83 -6.42
CA TYR A 707 -17.01 -13.43 -7.48
C TYR A 707 -16.25 -13.23 -8.80
N SER A 708 -16.55 -14.01 -9.83
CA SER A 708 -15.97 -13.84 -11.17
C SER A 708 -17.09 -13.67 -12.20
N ILE A 709 -17.14 -12.54 -12.90
CA ILE A 709 -18.25 -12.20 -13.80
C ILE A 709 -17.72 -11.59 -15.11
N SER A 710 -18.08 -12.18 -16.25
CA SER A 710 -17.80 -11.63 -17.58
C SER A 710 -19.08 -11.55 -18.42
N ALA A 711 -19.31 -10.42 -19.08
CA ALA A 711 -20.36 -10.31 -20.09
C ALA A 711 -19.86 -9.70 -21.40
N ALA A 712 -20.28 -10.31 -22.51
CA ALA A 712 -19.91 -9.90 -23.86
C ALA A 712 -21.16 -9.63 -24.73
N GLY A 713 -21.13 -8.53 -25.47
CA GLY A 713 -22.19 -8.11 -26.37
C GLY A 713 -21.70 -7.85 -27.80
N THR A 714 -22.52 -8.19 -28.79
CA THR A 714 -22.34 -7.79 -30.19
C THR A 714 -23.67 -7.50 -30.88
N SER A 715 -23.65 -6.55 -31.80
CA SER A 715 -24.73 -6.27 -32.75
C SER A 715 -24.55 -7.00 -34.10
N GLU A 716 -23.53 -7.85 -34.25
CA GLU A 716 -23.19 -8.52 -35.51
C GLU A 716 -22.85 -10.02 -35.37
N ILE A 717 -21.55 -10.37 -35.28
CA ILE A 717 -21.08 -11.73 -35.62
C ILE A 717 -20.81 -12.58 -34.38
N PHE A 718 -19.99 -12.09 -33.44
CA PHE A 718 -19.44 -12.94 -32.38
C PHE A 718 -19.34 -12.20 -31.04
N ALA A 719 -19.85 -12.83 -29.99
CA ALA A 719 -19.58 -12.48 -28.60
C ALA A 719 -19.15 -13.73 -27.82
N ALA A 720 -18.09 -13.64 -27.04
CA ALA A 720 -17.69 -14.67 -26.10
C ALA A 720 -17.33 -14.10 -24.72
N SER A 721 -17.75 -14.80 -23.68
CA SER A 721 -17.49 -14.44 -22.28
C SER A 721 -17.06 -15.69 -21.52
N ALA A 722 -15.93 -15.61 -20.83
CA ALA A 722 -15.40 -16.66 -19.97
C ALA A 722 -15.28 -16.17 -18.53
N SER A 723 -15.62 -17.02 -17.57
CA SER A 723 -15.43 -16.77 -16.15
C SER A 723 -14.83 -18.01 -15.47
N ILE A 724 -13.81 -17.81 -14.65
CA ILE A 724 -13.21 -18.87 -13.82
C ILE A 724 -13.15 -18.35 -12.38
N GLY A 725 -13.59 -19.16 -11.43
CA GLY A 725 -13.37 -18.96 -10.00
C GLY A 725 -12.69 -20.18 -9.40
N ILE A 726 -11.53 -19.98 -8.80
CA ILE A 726 -10.76 -21.02 -8.11
C ILE A 726 -10.60 -20.57 -6.67
N ASN A 727 -11.10 -21.37 -5.73
CA ASN A 727 -10.95 -21.18 -4.30
C ASN A 727 -10.28 -22.41 -3.70
N LYS A 728 -9.32 -22.22 -2.78
CA LYS A 728 -8.50 -23.28 -2.19
C LYS A 728 -8.19 -22.93 -0.74
N MET A 729 -8.53 -23.81 0.20
CA MET A 729 -8.14 -23.66 1.59
C MET A 729 -7.48 -24.93 2.13
N GLY A 730 -6.35 -24.78 2.82
CA GLY A 730 -5.60 -25.90 3.40
C GLY A 730 -4.85 -25.49 4.66
N VAL A 731 -5.43 -25.80 5.82
CA VAL A 731 -4.85 -25.49 7.13
C VAL A 731 -4.44 -26.76 7.89
N ASP A 732 -3.18 -26.82 8.30
CA ASP A 732 -2.64 -27.76 9.29
C ASP A 732 -2.82 -27.18 10.71
N GLN A 733 -3.91 -27.56 11.39
CA GLN A 733 -4.22 -27.11 12.74
C GLN A 733 -3.90 -28.19 13.80
N SER A 734 -3.28 -27.82 14.92
CA SER A 734 -3.14 -28.74 16.05
C SER A 734 -3.02 -28.09 17.42
N ALA A 735 -3.74 -28.62 18.40
CA ALA A 735 -3.53 -28.36 19.83
C ALA A 735 -3.01 -29.64 20.53
N TYR A 736 -1.86 -29.57 21.22
CA TYR A 736 -1.32 -30.78 21.84
C TYR A 736 -0.46 -30.60 23.10
N ILE A 737 -0.43 -31.66 23.91
CA ILE A 737 0.54 -31.86 24.99
C ILE A 737 1.46 -33.00 24.59
N LYS A 738 2.78 -32.80 24.65
CA LYS A 738 3.75 -33.86 24.36
C LYS A 738 4.96 -33.87 25.28
N GLY A 739 5.33 -35.06 25.76
CA GLY A 739 6.53 -35.23 26.59
C GLY A 739 6.38 -34.65 28.01
N TYR A 740 7.47 -34.69 28.76
CA TYR A 740 7.62 -34.07 30.08
C TYR A 740 9.12 -33.89 30.41
N LYS A 741 9.46 -32.98 31.32
CA LYS A 741 10.86 -32.69 31.66
C LYS A 741 11.38 -33.62 32.76
N THR A 742 10.73 -33.64 33.92
CA THR A 742 11.08 -34.48 35.08
C THR A 742 9.87 -34.98 35.85
N SER A 743 8.90 -34.10 36.11
CA SER A 743 7.79 -34.32 37.02
C SER A 743 6.46 -34.55 36.31
N GLY A 744 6.31 -34.03 35.09
CA GLY A 744 5.05 -34.01 34.34
C GLY A 744 4.13 -32.87 34.78
N ILE A 745 2.84 -33.08 34.52
CA ILE A 745 1.74 -32.13 34.69
C ILE A 745 0.98 -32.47 35.98
N LYS A 746 0.77 -31.48 36.85
CA LYS A 746 -0.02 -31.56 38.08
C LYS A 746 -0.96 -30.35 38.16
N VAL A 747 -2.22 -30.55 37.80
CA VAL A 747 -3.24 -29.50 37.79
C VAL A 747 -4.59 -30.05 38.23
N ASN A 748 -5.60 -29.23 38.50
CA ASN A 748 -6.96 -29.73 38.69
C ASN A 748 -7.54 -30.18 37.35
N ASP A 749 -7.50 -29.30 36.35
CA ASP A 749 -8.19 -29.49 35.07
C ASP A 749 -7.22 -29.30 33.89
N VAL A 750 -7.32 -30.16 32.88
CA VAL A 750 -6.60 -30.06 31.61
C VAL A 750 -7.61 -29.97 30.47
N THR A 751 -7.51 -28.94 29.64
CA THR A 751 -8.31 -28.76 28.42
C THR A 751 -7.37 -28.60 27.23
N VAL A 752 -7.57 -29.41 26.19
CA VAL A 752 -6.85 -29.29 24.91
C VAL A 752 -7.88 -29.28 23.79
N GLU A 753 -7.92 -28.21 23.00
CA GLU A 753 -8.97 -28.00 21.99
C GLU A 753 -8.41 -27.52 20.65
N SER A 754 -8.88 -28.12 19.56
CA SER A 754 -8.77 -27.55 18.21
C SER A 754 -10.17 -27.29 17.66
N ASN A 755 -10.45 -26.04 17.31
CA ASN A 755 -11.70 -25.62 16.68
C ASN A 755 -11.42 -24.96 15.34
N SER A 756 -12.15 -25.35 14.31
CA SER A 756 -11.98 -24.84 12.94
C SER A 756 -13.34 -24.63 12.31
N THR A 757 -13.60 -23.41 11.83
CA THR A 757 -14.82 -23.04 11.12
C THR A 757 -14.44 -22.31 9.83
N HIS A 758 -14.79 -22.90 8.69
CA HIS A 758 -14.47 -22.30 7.39
C HIS A 758 -15.71 -22.19 6.50
N SER A 759 -15.79 -21.10 5.74
CA SER A 759 -16.90 -20.82 4.82
C SER A 759 -16.36 -20.36 3.46
N ILE A 760 -16.64 -21.10 2.39
CA ILE A 760 -16.29 -20.72 1.02
C ILE A 760 -17.57 -20.39 0.23
N THR A 761 -17.65 -19.19 -0.33
CA THR A 761 -18.68 -18.79 -1.30
C THR A 761 -18.04 -18.42 -2.63
N THR A 762 -18.23 -19.26 -3.65
CA THR A 762 -17.79 -19.01 -5.02
C THR A 762 -18.98 -18.77 -5.94
N ALA A 763 -19.01 -17.64 -6.63
CA ALA A 763 -20.02 -17.26 -7.60
C ALA A 763 -19.39 -16.85 -8.94
N THR A 764 -19.65 -17.62 -10.00
CA THR A 764 -19.06 -17.40 -11.32
C THR A 764 -20.13 -17.23 -12.40
N GLY A 765 -19.93 -16.28 -13.31
CA GLY A 765 -20.96 -15.82 -14.25
C GLY A 765 -20.40 -15.47 -15.63
N ALA A 766 -20.97 -16.04 -16.70
CA ALA A 766 -20.61 -15.72 -18.08
C ALA A 766 -21.85 -15.52 -18.96
N LEU A 767 -22.03 -14.31 -19.50
CA LEU A 767 -23.16 -13.98 -20.38
C LEU A 767 -22.71 -13.44 -21.75
N SER A 768 -23.15 -14.09 -22.82
CA SER A 768 -22.91 -13.61 -24.20
C SER A 768 -24.21 -13.25 -24.93
N ILE A 769 -24.28 -12.05 -25.49
CA ILE A 769 -25.45 -11.54 -26.24
C ILE A 769 -24.99 -11.16 -27.66
N ALA A 770 -25.51 -11.84 -28.68
CA ALA A 770 -25.19 -11.58 -30.08
C ALA A 770 -26.48 -11.46 -30.91
N ILE A 771 -27.02 -10.24 -31.01
CA ILE A 771 -28.29 -9.95 -31.68
C ILE A 771 -28.04 -9.05 -32.89
N PRO A 772 -28.17 -9.55 -34.14
CA PRO A 772 -28.00 -8.76 -35.34
C PRO A 772 -29.02 -7.62 -35.41
N MET A 773 -28.56 -6.37 -35.51
CA MET A 773 -29.46 -5.25 -35.78
C MET A 773 -29.97 -5.34 -37.23
N GLN A 774 -31.29 -5.45 -37.42
CA GLN A 774 -31.89 -5.28 -38.74
C GLN A 774 -31.84 -3.81 -39.16
N SER A 775 -31.08 -3.51 -40.20
CA SER A 775 -31.26 -2.27 -40.95
C SER A 775 -32.52 -2.41 -41.83
N GLU A 776 -33.66 -1.88 -41.37
CA GLU A 776 -34.79 -1.68 -42.28
C GLU A 776 -34.39 -0.67 -43.36
N MET A 777 -34.35 -1.12 -44.62
CA MET A 777 -34.30 -0.21 -45.75
C MET A 777 -35.74 0.25 -46.03
N SER A 778 -36.05 1.48 -45.65
CA SER A 778 -37.25 2.18 -46.15
C SER A 778 -37.23 2.15 -47.68
N ALA A 779 -38.38 1.83 -48.28
CA ALA A 779 -38.52 1.89 -49.74
C ALA A 779 -38.25 3.33 -50.22
N PRO A 780 -37.53 3.55 -51.33
CA PRO A 780 -37.47 4.86 -51.95
C PRO A 780 -38.87 5.27 -52.41
N ASP A 781 -39.26 6.53 -52.20
CA ASP A 781 -40.62 7.08 -52.48
C ASP A 781 -41.09 6.98 -53.95
N VAL A 782 -40.26 6.40 -54.84
CA VAL A 782 -40.46 6.34 -56.29
C VAL A 782 -40.54 4.89 -56.82
N VAL A 783 -40.48 3.87 -55.94
CA VAL A 783 -40.54 2.45 -56.35
C VAL A 783 -41.91 1.87 -56.02
N ASP A 784 -42.54 1.24 -57.02
CA ASP A 784 -43.79 0.48 -56.85
C ASP A 784 -43.64 -0.57 -55.73
N ARG A 785 -44.58 -0.56 -54.78
CA ARG A 785 -44.49 -1.32 -53.54
C ARG A 785 -44.47 -2.83 -53.78
N ASP A 786 -45.11 -3.29 -54.85
CA ASP A 786 -45.18 -4.71 -55.20
C ASP A 786 -43.90 -5.17 -55.93
N LEU A 787 -43.21 -4.27 -56.65
CA LEU A 787 -41.87 -4.52 -57.18
C LEU A 787 -40.80 -4.46 -56.07
N TRP A 788 -40.94 -3.57 -55.09
CA TRP A 788 -40.05 -3.53 -53.93
C TRP A 788 -40.11 -4.83 -53.11
N GLU A 789 -41.29 -5.40 -52.90
CA GLU A 789 -41.45 -6.72 -52.26
C GLU A 789 -40.68 -7.85 -52.98
N LEU A 790 -40.57 -7.77 -54.31
CA LEU A 790 -39.92 -8.77 -55.15
C LEU A 790 -38.40 -8.59 -55.30
N VAL A 791 -37.90 -7.35 -55.25
CA VAL A 791 -36.48 -7.02 -55.48
C VAL A 791 -35.76 -6.55 -54.22
N LYS A 792 -36.44 -6.42 -53.07
CA LYS A 792 -35.79 -6.10 -51.78
C LYS A 792 -34.62 -7.08 -51.53
N PRO A 793 -33.38 -6.59 -51.40
CA PRO A 793 -32.25 -7.45 -51.11
C PRO A 793 -32.46 -8.01 -49.71
N THR A 794 -32.84 -9.29 -49.63
CA THR A 794 -32.83 -10.04 -48.37
C THR A 794 -31.38 -10.23 -47.95
N LYS A 795 -30.81 -9.22 -47.30
CA LYS A 795 -29.64 -9.40 -46.43
C LYS A 795 -30.04 -10.48 -45.43
N LYS A 796 -29.61 -11.73 -45.68
CA LYS A 796 -29.63 -12.78 -44.67
C LYS A 796 -28.92 -12.20 -43.45
N SER A 797 -29.64 -11.99 -42.35
CA SER A 797 -29.03 -11.53 -41.11
C SER A 797 -27.85 -12.45 -40.80
N PRO A 798 -26.64 -11.90 -40.58
CA PRO A 798 -25.46 -12.70 -40.35
C PRO A 798 -25.72 -13.69 -39.21
N THR A 799 -25.10 -14.87 -39.29
CA THR A 799 -25.21 -15.86 -38.22
C THR A 799 -24.43 -15.36 -37.01
N SER A 800 -25.15 -14.77 -36.05
CA SER A 800 -24.57 -14.39 -34.77
C SER A 800 -24.31 -15.61 -33.91
N ILE A 801 -23.13 -15.64 -33.30
CA ILE A 801 -22.66 -16.69 -32.40
C ILE A 801 -22.39 -16.06 -31.03
N GLY A 802 -22.92 -16.65 -29.97
CA GLY A 802 -22.66 -16.26 -28.59
C GLY A 802 -22.12 -17.44 -27.80
N ILE A 803 -21.01 -17.28 -27.08
CA ILE A 803 -20.39 -18.34 -26.27
C ILE A 803 -20.17 -17.87 -24.82
N GLY A 804 -21.02 -18.34 -23.90
CA GLY A 804 -20.81 -18.17 -22.46
C GLY A 804 -20.16 -19.40 -21.83
N ALA A 805 -19.07 -19.24 -21.08
CA ALA A 805 -18.42 -20.33 -20.35
C ALA A 805 -18.09 -19.91 -18.91
N ALA A 806 -18.60 -20.63 -17.92
CA ALA A 806 -18.31 -20.38 -16.50
C ALA A 806 -17.81 -21.66 -15.81
N VAL A 807 -16.78 -21.51 -14.97
CA VAL A 807 -16.18 -22.59 -14.18
C VAL A 807 -15.99 -22.12 -12.73
N GLY A 808 -16.60 -22.80 -11.78
CA GLY A 808 -16.27 -22.70 -10.36
C GLY A 808 -15.47 -23.93 -9.90
N TYR A 809 -14.50 -23.74 -9.01
CA TYR A 809 -13.74 -24.83 -8.38
C TYR A 809 -13.43 -24.44 -6.94
N ASN A 810 -13.65 -25.36 -6.00
CA ASN A 810 -13.41 -25.17 -4.57
C ASN A 810 -12.68 -26.41 -4.04
N GLU A 811 -11.68 -26.22 -3.18
CA GLU A 811 -10.89 -27.30 -2.58
C GLU A 811 -10.68 -27.02 -1.09
N PHE A 812 -10.98 -28.02 -0.24
CA PHE A 812 -10.61 -28.04 1.16
C PHE A 812 -9.60 -29.16 1.41
N ASN A 813 -8.47 -28.84 2.03
CA ASN A 813 -7.44 -29.78 2.45
C ASN A 813 -6.99 -29.52 3.90
N ASN A 814 -7.98 -29.42 4.81
CA ASN A 814 -7.75 -29.12 6.21
C ASN A 814 -7.41 -30.38 7.01
N ASN A 815 -6.40 -30.29 7.86
CA ASN A 815 -5.91 -31.37 8.70
C ASN A 815 -5.84 -30.87 10.15
N ILE A 816 -6.75 -31.37 10.99
CA ILE A 816 -6.95 -30.87 12.35
C ILE A 816 -6.68 -32.01 13.34
N SER A 817 -5.85 -31.76 14.35
CA SER A 817 -5.48 -32.78 15.33
C SER A 817 -5.33 -32.26 16.76
N THR A 818 -6.12 -32.83 17.68
CA THR A 818 -5.97 -32.60 19.12
C THR A 818 -5.43 -33.87 19.78
N TYR A 819 -4.34 -33.79 20.55
CA TYR A 819 -3.80 -34.99 21.23
C TYR A 819 -2.94 -34.74 22.48
N ILE A 820 -2.80 -35.79 23.28
CA ILE A 820 -1.89 -35.87 24.42
C ILE A 820 -1.01 -37.11 24.23
N ALA A 821 0.32 -36.94 24.20
CA ALA A 821 1.28 -38.02 23.93
C ALA A 821 2.51 -37.96 24.86
N ASP A 822 3.11 -39.13 25.12
CA ASP A 822 4.41 -39.29 25.78
C ASP A 822 4.59 -38.54 27.13
N THR A 823 3.49 -38.18 27.79
CA THR A 823 3.47 -37.31 28.98
C THR A 823 2.95 -38.02 30.23
N LYS A 824 3.07 -37.37 31.38
CA LYS A 824 2.57 -37.83 32.68
C LYS A 824 1.69 -36.75 33.30
N ILE A 825 0.39 -37.01 33.41
CA ILE A 825 -0.59 -36.08 33.96
C ILE A 825 -1.16 -36.64 35.29
N ALA A 826 -1.28 -35.77 36.28
CA ALA A 826 -2.11 -35.95 37.47
C ALA A 826 -3.13 -34.81 37.51
N SER A 827 -4.40 -35.14 37.28
CA SER A 827 -5.50 -34.18 37.17
C SER A 827 -6.85 -34.84 37.53
N GLN A 828 -7.83 -34.03 37.90
CA GLN A 828 -9.21 -34.44 38.21
C GLN A 828 -10.03 -34.64 36.92
N ASN A 829 -9.96 -33.68 35.99
CA ASN A 829 -10.68 -33.72 34.71
C ASN A 829 -9.72 -33.45 33.54
N ILE A 830 -9.85 -34.24 32.48
CA ILE A 830 -9.08 -34.07 31.23
C ILE A 830 -10.09 -34.05 30.08
N GLU A 831 -10.15 -32.93 29.38
CA GLU A 831 -10.94 -32.72 28.17
C GLU A 831 -10.00 -32.55 26.96
N VAL A 832 -10.26 -33.31 25.90
CA VAL A 832 -9.50 -33.29 24.64
C VAL A 832 -10.52 -33.31 23.52
N ASP A 833 -10.69 -32.20 22.81
CA ASP A 833 -11.73 -32.05 21.81
C ASP A 833 -11.21 -31.52 20.47
N THR A 834 -11.89 -31.94 19.40
CA THR A 834 -11.61 -31.52 18.03
C THR A 834 -12.93 -31.20 17.33
N LYS A 835 -13.17 -29.93 17.02
CA LYS A 835 -14.35 -29.45 16.30
C LYS A 835 -13.94 -28.92 14.93
N ALA A 836 -14.69 -29.29 13.90
CA ALA A 836 -14.48 -28.83 12.53
C ALA A 836 -15.83 -28.62 11.84
N ASN A 837 -16.09 -27.40 11.34
CA ASN A 837 -17.20 -27.08 10.45
C ASN A 837 -16.66 -26.47 9.15
N ASN A 838 -17.14 -26.94 8.01
CA ASN A 838 -16.69 -26.45 6.70
C ASN A 838 -17.91 -26.34 5.77
N ASP A 839 -18.26 -25.14 5.34
CA ASP A 839 -19.41 -24.85 4.49
C ASP A 839 -18.94 -24.39 3.08
N ILE A 840 -19.58 -24.91 2.02
CA ILE A 840 -19.30 -24.50 0.62
C ILE A 840 -20.60 -24.10 -0.07
N ILE A 841 -20.58 -22.92 -0.70
CA ILE A 841 -21.60 -22.44 -1.63
C ILE A 841 -20.93 -22.21 -2.99
N ASN A 842 -21.24 -23.04 -4.00
CA ASN A 842 -20.82 -22.81 -5.38
C ASN A 842 -22.02 -22.46 -6.27
N ILE A 843 -21.96 -21.30 -6.93
CA ILE A 843 -22.96 -20.82 -7.90
C ILE A 843 -22.23 -20.55 -9.22
N THR A 844 -22.36 -21.43 -10.19
CA THR A 844 -21.83 -21.19 -11.55
C THR A 844 -23.00 -20.98 -12.51
N LEU A 845 -22.94 -19.94 -13.34
CA LEU A 845 -23.97 -19.57 -14.31
C LEU A 845 -23.36 -19.19 -15.68
N ALA A 846 -23.88 -19.78 -16.75
CA ALA A 846 -23.49 -19.43 -18.12
C ALA A 846 -24.73 -19.26 -19.03
N GLY A 847 -24.71 -18.26 -19.90
CA GLY A 847 -25.82 -17.94 -20.79
C GLY A 847 -25.36 -17.41 -22.14
N SER A 848 -26.16 -17.71 -23.17
CA SER A 848 -25.97 -17.17 -24.52
C SER A 848 -27.30 -16.83 -25.19
N VAL A 849 -27.40 -15.63 -25.74
CA VAL A 849 -28.57 -15.11 -26.48
C VAL A 849 -28.12 -14.74 -27.89
N SER A 850 -28.27 -15.67 -28.84
CA SER A 850 -27.82 -15.48 -30.23
C SER A 850 -28.49 -16.46 -31.19
N LYS A 851 -28.20 -16.35 -32.51
CA LYS A 851 -28.74 -17.26 -33.53
C LYS A 851 -28.11 -18.66 -33.44
N VAL A 852 -26.87 -18.75 -32.96
CA VAL A 852 -26.16 -19.98 -32.60
C VAL A 852 -25.54 -19.78 -31.22
N GLY A 853 -26.33 -20.05 -30.18
CA GLY A 853 -25.92 -19.89 -28.79
C GLY A 853 -25.31 -21.16 -28.21
N ILE A 854 -24.18 -21.02 -27.51
CA ILE A 854 -23.52 -22.08 -26.77
C ILE A 854 -23.27 -21.57 -25.34
N ALA A 855 -23.62 -22.38 -24.33
CA ALA A 855 -23.38 -22.09 -22.93
C ALA A 855 -22.75 -23.32 -22.26
N PHE A 856 -21.66 -23.11 -21.52
CA PHE A 856 -20.93 -24.14 -20.77
C PHE A 856 -20.80 -23.75 -19.30
N ASN A 857 -21.07 -24.68 -18.41
CA ASN A 857 -21.12 -24.48 -16.96
C ASN A 857 -20.52 -25.72 -16.29
N VAL A 858 -19.53 -25.52 -15.41
CA VAL A 858 -18.89 -26.56 -14.61
C VAL A 858 -18.68 -26.01 -13.20
N GLY A 859 -19.01 -26.78 -12.17
CA GLY A 859 -18.88 -26.40 -10.76
C GLY A 859 -18.69 -27.60 -9.85
#